data_AF-A0A1F6PEN9-F1
#
_entry.id   AF-A0A1F6PEN9-F1
#
_cell.length_a   1.000
_cell.length_b   1.000
_cell.length_c   1.000
_cell.angle_alpha   90.00
_cell.angle_beta   90.00
_cell.angle_gamma   90.00
#
_symmetry.space_group_name_H-M   'P 1'
#
loop_
_entity.id
_entity.type
_entity.pdbx_description
1 polymer ?
#
loop_
_entity_poly.entity_id
_entity_poly.type
_entity_poly.pdbx_seq_one_letter_code
_entity_poly.pdbx_strand_id
1 'polypeptide(L)'
;MLDKVGLRFAGNIQKTKMDQPENNYATNLLSRFKTPEDKVDISSSNKVISFTGHNFEFKQNHNTIRYISFTGLQDPRKDQPIGIQMRVTGVKKNQSNTVEDPSKPQAASAPEPEFIQKGKKGKKGKKGQKGQRNQNVKMGPGVKGPINKLADSNWKDGQELLFTQGQMRTPEGTKNTIELNDPKNGKLGRVPDELSPALQPLLNDPEYMGDFKFELSNVIAGMTKGAATIGLRANLLYTGTDPEKRAKVQETFHQILNDPECSEKAMLYQEKTSPDEVLKRVFDHEEAKKAGATKEMESAIDNIVNVLDNPEHKNFLFVGHCKPDGDTLGAVLGMKNAMALKYPDKNIDCAIDDKVPGLFRHNIPGIDGEVKRPINKDRLGLIDDEIKQIESSPQDAITKAEIEILQEEKQDVQNPQNQLKPKAPYDVVVMFDVPTPERFSGAFKQYIGEAKKVVYVDHHPHRLGEWQTAQEKTGLNIDKVHQNGLAWVADAVPAATQLVGALASKLMPDLNKIANGEKKAADVFKTQDQQDKLKAMSAALVTGMSTDTGSFLRTANLLPEDMLKPAQQRPNFMPEGMSKWLMGLTDGIKGTIDKKWLRENISYDLDDNKIPDLDLTARETMLDYSVKGKVIAEDEKLGTIGLGIVQVDYDQMFDVWNLARKSEKIKKGKAETTFLDVQNGFKYGEVMNILRSDPTRHPPEKPNPKASKVEQAAMEDYESAYDDKRIAILICQDKKAGSLDEKLNIAEQNGLRLSLRSQEGTIHAELLANLFHGGGHGGASGGRVDLPGVTLTTPLGVEIDGKKAASPAAVLKQLHENHQVMNDNDLSQEDKKELCKEVKVVLDDSGKPCADLIKDIVVEMRKEDQAGKTKVVPFKGNNNIFKVSA
;
A
#
# COMPACT_ATOMS: atom_id res chain seq x y z
N MET A 1 16.66 28.03 38.64
CA MET A 1 18.00 27.53 39.02
C MET A 1 18.79 27.27 37.75
N LEU A 2 19.18 28.37 37.10
CA LEU A 2 20.19 28.41 36.05
C LEU A 2 21.53 28.78 36.71
N ASP A 3 22.62 28.40 36.06
CA ASP A 3 24.03 28.77 36.27
C ASP A 3 24.89 27.98 37.27
N LYS A 4 26.08 27.63 36.74
CA LYS A 4 27.31 27.11 37.37
C LYS A 4 27.36 25.58 37.53
N VAL A 5 27.98 24.89 36.57
CA VAL A 5 29.44 24.65 36.51
C VAL A 5 29.81 24.28 35.06
N GLY A 6 30.64 25.11 34.43
CA GLY A 6 31.15 24.87 33.09
C GLY A 6 32.27 23.84 33.06
N LEU A 7 32.34 23.05 31.98
CA LEU A 7 33.49 22.22 31.64
C LEU A 7 34.07 22.64 30.29
N ARG A 8 35.30 23.16 30.35
CA ARG A 8 36.17 23.48 29.21
C ARG A 8 36.83 22.19 28.72
N PHE A 9 36.89 21.99 27.41
CA PHE A 9 37.74 20.99 26.79
C PHE A 9 39.18 21.49 26.72
N ALA A 10 40.14 20.68 27.20
CA ALA A 10 41.56 20.88 26.98
C ALA A 10 42.27 19.53 26.80
N GLY A 11 43.00 19.37 25.69
CA GLY A 11 44.27 18.65 25.69
C GLY A 11 44.34 17.23 25.10
N ASN A 12 44.93 17.17 23.91
CA ASN A 12 45.90 16.19 23.38
C ASN A 12 45.50 14.71 23.20
N ILE A 13 45.24 14.38 21.93
CA ILE A 13 45.29 13.02 21.37
C ILE A 13 46.76 12.60 21.21
N GLN A 14 47.18 11.55 21.90
CA GLN A 14 48.40 10.79 21.56
C GLN A 14 48.02 9.49 20.84
N LYS A 15 48.46 9.37 19.58
CA LYS A 15 48.45 8.14 18.78
C LYS A 15 49.42 7.11 19.36
N THR A 16 48.96 5.87 19.55
CA THR A 16 49.80 4.65 19.53
C THR A 16 48.98 3.52 18.88
N LYS A 17 49.26 3.18 17.63
CA LYS A 17 50.08 2.03 17.15
C LYS A 17 49.52 0.65 17.55
N MET A 18 48.78 0.06 16.61
CA MET A 18 48.45 -1.37 16.51
C MET A 18 49.69 -2.15 16.07
N ASP A 19 49.92 -3.33 16.65
CA ASP A 19 50.64 -4.45 16.02
C ASP A 19 50.18 -5.80 16.62
N GLN A 20 49.65 -6.64 15.73
CA GLN A 20 49.75 -8.11 15.65
C GLN A 20 48.85 -9.06 16.51
N PRO A 21 48.56 -10.27 15.97
CA PRO A 21 47.40 -11.12 16.30
C PRO A 21 47.78 -12.38 17.12
N GLU A 22 46.81 -13.05 17.77
CA GLU A 22 46.75 -14.53 17.87
C GLU A 22 45.53 -15.06 18.65
N ASN A 23 45.08 -16.24 18.22
CA ASN A 23 43.92 -17.03 18.64
C ASN A 23 43.91 -17.48 20.11
N ASN A 24 42.72 -17.56 20.73
CA ASN A 24 42.11 -18.86 21.09
C ASN A 24 40.71 -18.71 21.70
N TYR A 25 39.73 -19.29 21.00
CA TYR A 25 38.36 -19.50 21.44
C TYR A 25 38.28 -20.75 22.33
N ALA A 26 37.33 -20.71 23.26
CA ALA A 26 36.74 -21.86 23.95
C ALA A 26 37.59 -22.64 24.97
N THR A 27 37.54 -22.23 26.24
CA THR A 27 37.25 -23.17 27.34
C THR A 27 36.77 -22.44 28.60
N ASN A 28 35.72 -22.99 29.23
CA ASN A 28 35.14 -22.64 30.54
C ASN A 28 34.16 -21.46 30.64
N LEU A 29 32.96 -21.64 30.08
CA LEU A 29 31.75 -20.90 30.43
C LEU A 29 30.71 -21.87 30.99
N LEU A 30 30.93 -22.36 32.22
CA LEU A 30 29.93 -23.08 33.02
C LEU A 30 30.32 -23.02 34.50
N SER A 31 30.04 -21.90 35.14
CA SER A 31 29.68 -21.76 36.55
C SER A 31 29.72 -20.27 36.91
N ARG A 32 28.79 -19.84 37.78
CA ARG A 32 28.69 -18.53 38.44
C ARG A 32 27.76 -17.52 37.79
N PHE A 33 26.45 -17.72 37.96
CA PHE A 33 25.59 -16.65 38.48
C PHE A 33 24.53 -17.28 39.41
N LYS A 34 24.60 -16.93 40.69
CA LYS A 34 23.51 -17.11 41.66
C LYS A 34 23.24 -15.72 42.27
N THR A 35 21.97 -15.34 42.18
CA THR A 35 21.22 -14.24 42.82
C THR A 35 21.34 -12.80 42.31
N PRO A 36 20.25 -11.99 42.44
CA PRO A 36 20.05 -10.71 41.78
C PRO A 36 20.01 -9.55 42.79
N GLU A 37 21.09 -8.79 42.94
CA GLU A 37 21.10 -7.52 43.66
C GLU A 37 22.42 -6.82 43.31
N ASP A 38 22.38 -5.76 42.49
CA ASP A 38 23.38 -4.69 42.47
C ASP A 38 22.85 -3.50 41.64
N LYS A 39 22.38 -2.46 42.33
CA LYS A 39 22.15 -1.11 41.80
C LYS A 39 23.44 -0.32 41.97
N VAL A 40 23.94 0.35 40.92
CA VAL A 40 25.13 1.21 41.00
C VAL A 40 24.77 2.67 40.75
N ASP A 41 24.98 3.49 41.78
CA ASP A 41 24.88 4.95 41.79
C ASP A 41 26.22 5.58 41.36
N ILE A 42 26.20 6.63 40.52
CA ILE A 42 27.41 7.20 39.91
C ILE A 42 27.58 8.65 40.38
N SER A 43 28.34 8.83 41.46
CA SER A 43 28.94 10.13 41.76
C SER A 43 30.37 9.98 42.30
N SER A 44 31.20 10.97 41.96
CA SER A 44 32.56 11.26 42.44
C SER A 44 33.77 10.54 41.81
N SER A 45 34.82 11.36 41.76
CA SER A 45 36.11 11.31 41.08
C SER A 45 37.01 10.14 41.45
N ASN A 46 37.35 9.33 40.44
CA ASN A 46 38.59 8.53 40.24
C ASN A 46 38.30 7.30 39.37
N LYS A 47 37.73 7.51 38.19
CA LYS A 47 37.39 6.44 37.24
C LYS A 47 38.11 6.69 35.91
N VAL A 48 38.95 5.75 35.49
CA VAL A 48 39.47 5.70 34.12
C VAL A 48 38.53 4.80 33.34
N ILE A 49 37.84 5.37 32.35
CA ILE A 49 37.09 4.60 31.35
C ILE A 49 38.05 4.37 30.19
N SER A 50 38.45 3.12 29.97
CA SER A 50 39.26 2.74 28.82
C SER A 50 38.40 1.98 27.81
N PHE A 51 38.42 2.44 26.56
CA PHE A 51 37.74 1.79 25.45
C PHE A 51 38.70 0.82 24.76
N THR A 52 38.37 -0.47 24.77
CA THR A 52 39.08 -1.48 24.00
C THR A 52 38.06 -2.38 23.31
N GLY A 53 37.76 -2.08 22.04
CA GLY A 53 36.78 -2.84 21.25
C GLY A 53 35.34 -2.75 21.78
N HIS A 54 34.60 -3.86 21.69
CA HIS A 54 33.16 -3.96 22.02
C HIS A 54 32.82 -4.11 23.52
N ASN A 55 33.77 -3.83 24.44
CA ASN A 55 33.58 -4.01 25.88
C ASN A 55 33.89 -2.72 26.65
N PHE A 56 33.16 -2.52 27.76
CA PHE A 56 33.42 -1.47 28.75
C PHE A 56 34.17 -2.06 29.94
N GLU A 57 35.25 -1.39 30.37
CA GLU A 57 35.95 -1.77 31.59
C GLU A 57 35.91 -0.59 32.58
N PHE A 58 35.34 -0.83 33.77
CA PHE A 58 35.39 0.12 34.88
C PHE A 58 36.44 -0.33 35.89
N LYS A 59 37.41 0.56 36.15
CA LYS A 59 38.42 0.35 37.20
C LYS A 59 38.18 1.32 38.35
N GLN A 60 38.01 0.77 39.55
CA GLN A 60 37.93 1.53 40.79
C GLN A 60 38.74 0.80 41.88
N ASN A 61 39.71 1.49 42.49
CA ASN A 61 40.51 1.00 43.64
C ASN A 61 41.01 -0.46 43.49
N HIS A 62 41.74 -0.73 42.40
CA HIS A 62 42.33 -2.04 42.06
C HIS A 62 41.34 -3.18 41.77
N ASN A 63 40.03 -2.93 41.80
CA ASN A 63 39.01 -3.87 41.35
C ASN A 63 38.54 -3.50 39.93
N THR A 64 38.61 -4.49 39.04
CA THR A 64 38.06 -4.41 37.69
C THR A 64 36.65 -5.00 37.71
N ILE A 65 35.64 -4.18 37.44
CA ILE A 65 34.27 -4.65 37.24
C ILE A 65 34.05 -4.78 35.72
N ARG A 66 33.88 -6.01 35.25
CA ARG A 66 33.56 -6.31 33.84
C ARG A 66 32.04 -6.47 33.72
N TYR A 67 31.37 -5.51 33.09
CA TYR A 67 29.96 -5.66 32.72
C TYR A 67 29.82 -5.99 31.23
N ILE A 68 29.00 -7.01 30.99
CA ILE A 68 28.25 -7.41 29.78
C ILE A 68 28.89 -7.03 28.44
N SER A 69 29.34 -8.04 27.69
CA SER A 69 29.57 -7.87 26.26
C SER A 69 28.21 -7.78 25.54
N PHE A 70 28.13 -6.90 24.54
CA PHE A 70 27.07 -6.94 23.53
C PHE A 70 27.30 -8.08 22.51
N THR A 71 27.94 -9.18 22.91
CA THR A 71 28.22 -10.33 22.04
C THR A 71 27.49 -11.56 22.54
N GLY A 72 26.18 -11.44 22.66
CA GLY A 72 25.24 -12.55 22.83
C GLY A 72 24.07 -12.51 21.83
N LEU A 73 23.92 -11.42 21.08
CA LEU A 73 23.09 -11.42 19.89
C LEU A 73 24.00 -11.84 18.74
N GLN A 74 23.93 -13.12 18.36
CA GLN A 74 24.19 -13.47 16.96
C GLN A 74 23.39 -12.46 16.14
N ASP A 75 24.05 -11.68 15.26
CA ASP A 75 23.29 -10.83 14.35
C ASP A 75 22.34 -11.79 13.62
N PRO A 76 21.00 -11.70 13.82
CA PRO A 76 20.07 -12.62 13.18
C PRO A 76 20.14 -12.49 11.65
N ARG A 77 20.80 -11.44 11.14
CA ARG A 77 21.10 -11.22 9.72
C ARG A 77 22.36 -11.94 9.24
N LYS A 78 23.13 -12.66 10.07
CA LYS A 78 24.31 -13.41 9.59
C LYS A 78 23.94 -14.50 8.58
N ASP A 79 22.75 -15.08 8.73
CA ASP A 79 22.28 -16.21 7.92
C ASP A 79 21.28 -15.79 6.82
N GLN A 80 20.85 -14.53 6.80
CA GLN A 80 19.89 -14.03 5.81
C GLN A 80 20.60 -13.73 4.47
N PRO A 81 20.04 -14.07 3.30
CA PRO A 81 20.62 -13.63 2.03
C PRO A 81 20.60 -12.10 1.94
N ILE A 82 21.73 -11.50 1.57
CA ILE A 82 21.78 -10.05 1.28
C ILE A 82 21.29 -9.86 -0.15
N GLY A 83 20.34 -8.96 -0.35
CA GLY A 83 19.70 -8.79 -1.64
C GLY A 83 19.34 -7.36 -1.97
N ILE A 84 19.21 -7.10 -3.27
CA ILE A 84 18.50 -5.95 -3.81
C ILE A 84 17.39 -6.45 -4.72
N GLN A 85 16.21 -5.84 -4.62
CA GLN A 85 15.14 -6.03 -5.60
C GLN A 85 15.27 -4.94 -6.65
N MET A 86 14.93 -5.23 -7.90
CA MET A 86 14.98 -4.25 -8.99
C MET A 86 13.84 -4.41 -9.98
N ARG A 87 13.42 -3.29 -10.59
CA ARG A 87 12.56 -3.31 -11.77
C ARG A 87 13.38 -3.75 -12.97
N VAL A 88 12.88 -4.71 -13.74
CA VAL A 88 13.58 -5.19 -14.93
C VAL A 88 13.33 -4.25 -16.11
N THR A 89 14.40 -3.82 -16.77
CA THR A 89 14.38 -2.93 -17.94
C THR A 89 14.28 -3.73 -19.24
N GLY A 90 13.75 -3.11 -20.29
CA GLY A 90 13.60 -3.77 -21.59
C GLY A 90 12.45 -4.78 -21.64
N VAL A 91 11.62 -4.81 -20.59
CA VAL A 91 10.33 -5.47 -20.50
C VAL A 91 9.34 -4.67 -21.36
N LYS A 92 9.53 -4.71 -22.69
CA LYS A 92 8.64 -4.05 -23.64
C LYS A 92 7.50 -5.00 -24.00
N LYS A 93 6.28 -4.50 -23.91
CA LYS A 93 5.06 -5.14 -24.41
C LYS A 93 5.28 -5.63 -25.85
N ASN A 94 4.73 -6.79 -26.19
CA ASN A 94 4.21 -6.99 -27.54
C ASN A 94 3.08 -5.98 -27.75
N GLN A 95 3.40 -4.81 -28.30
CA GLN A 95 2.42 -4.04 -29.05
C GLN A 95 2.28 -4.69 -30.44
N SER A 96 1.27 -5.53 -30.62
CA SER A 96 0.45 -5.45 -31.83
C SER A 96 -0.98 -5.94 -31.50
N ASN A 97 -1.88 -4.97 -31.38
CA ASN A 97 -2.98 -4.85 -32.31
C ASN A 97 -3.81 -6.13 -32.61
N THR A 98 -5.08 -6.11 -32.17
CA THR A 98 -6.23 -7.04 -32.28
C THR A 98 -6.37 -8.13 -31.22
N VAL A 99 -7.33 -7.87 -30.32
CA VAL A 99 -8.36 -8.82 -29.88
C VAL A 99 -8.67 -9.80 -31.01
N GLU A 100 -8.32 -11.08 -30.85
CA GLU A 100 -9.24 -12.09 -31.35
C GLU A 100 -10.33 -12.25 -30.28
N ASP A 101 -11.55 -12.10 -30.79
CA ASP A 101 -12.81 -12.02 -30.08
C ASP A 101 -13.06 -13.25 -29.18
N PRO A 102 -13.17 -13.10 -27.86
CA PRO A 102 -13.59 -14.18 -26.97
C PRO A 102 -15.11 -14.48 -27.02
N SER A 103 -15.89 -13.87 -27.93
CA SER A 103 -17.33 -14.13 -28.08
C SER A 103 -17.69 -15.46 -28.76
N LYS A 104 -16.71 -16.28 -29.18
CA LYS A 104 -17.03 -17.61 -29.71
C LYS A 104 -17.26 -18.62 -28.58
N PRO A 105 -18.44 -19.28 -28.54
CA PRO A 105 -18.78 -20.22 -27.48
C PRO A 105 -17.85 -21.44 -27.50
N GLN A 106 -17.21 -21.74 -26.37
CA GLN A 106 -16.66 -23.07 -26.11
C GLN A 106 -17.84 -24.02 -25.89
N ALA A 107 -18.17 -24.81 -26.91
CA ALA A 107 -19.13 -25.89 -26.80
C ALA A 107 -18.58 -27.01 -25.89
N ALA A 108 -19.43 -27.48 -24.97
CA ALA A 108 -19.14 -28.57 -24.04
C ALA A 108 -19.36 -29.97 -24.67
N SER A 109 -18.51 -30.92 -24.23
CA SER A 109 -18.65 -32.39 -24.09
C SER A 109 -19.10 -33.33 -25.24
N ALA A 110 -18.14 -34.15 -25.72
CA ALA A 110 -18.08 -35.63 -26.03
C ALA A 110 -19.18 -36.36 -26.87
N PRO A 111 -18.96 -37.57 -27.49
CA PRO A 111 -17.79 -38.49 -27.57
C PRO A 111 -17.37 -38.97 -29.01
N GLU A 112 -16.31 -39.81 -29.06
CA GLU A 112 -15.66 -40.57 -30.18
C GLU A 112 -16.57 -41.47 -31.07
N PRO A 113 -16.08 -42.20 -32.11
CA PRO A 113 -14.99 -42.01 -33.10
C PRO A 113 -15.39 -42.37 -34.57
N GLU A 114 -14.42 -42.34 -35.49
CA GLU A 114 -14.25 -43.19 -36.70
C GLU A 114 -14.14 -42.55 -38.11
N PHE A 115 -13.33 -43.25 -38.92
CA PHE A 115 -13.23 -43.34 -40.38
C PHE A 115 -12.39 -42.32 -41.21
N ILE A 116 -11.12 -42.74 -41.46
CA ILE A 116 -10.49 -43.02 -42.77
C ILE A 116 -10.81 -42.05 -43.94
N GLN A 117 -9.80 -41.38 -44.55
CA GLN A 117 -9.11 -41.85 -45.79
C GLN A 117 -8.12 -40.81 -46.39
N LYS A 118 -6.88 -41.29 -46.62
CA LYS A 118 -5.92 -41.08 -47.73
C LYS A 118 -5.73 -39.70 -48.41
N GLY A 119 -4.46 -39.31 -48.53
CA GLY A 119 -4.00 -38.27 -49.47
C GLY A 119 -2.48 -38.11 -49.64
N LYS A 120 -1.79 -39.16 -50.11
CA LYS A 120 -0.38 -39.26 -50.56
C LYS A 120 0.11 -38.14 -51.52
N LYS A 121 1.29 -37.51 -51.31
CA LYS A 121 2.60 -37.60 -52.05
C LYS A 121 3.28 -36.21 -51.89
N GLY A 122 4.58 -35.97 -51.67
CA GLY A 122 5.82 -36.72 -51.80
C GLY A 122 6.81 -35.92 -52.68
N LYS A 123 7.95 -35.45 -52.14
CA LYS A 123 9.26 -35.37 -52.86
C LYS A 123 10.43 -34.96 -51.95
N LYS A 124 11.55 -35.67 -52.16
CA LYS A 124 12.83 -35.63 -51.43
C LYS A 124 13.77 -34.53 -51.96
N GLY A 125 14.54 -33.93 -51.03
CA GLY A 125 16.01 -33.90 -51.07
C GLY A 125 16.73 -32.65 -51.65
N LYS A 126 17.53 -31.97 -50.81
CA LYS A 126 19.01 -31.85 -50.93
C LYS A 126 19.61 -30.98 -49.82
N LYS A 127 20.75 -31.43 -49.28
CA LYS A 127 21.63 -30.69 -48.34
C LYS A 127 22.43 -29.62 -49.09
N GLY A 128 22.67 -28.48 -48.42
CA GLY A 128 23.66 -27.47 -48.80
C GLY A 128 23.69 -26.30 -47.81
N GLN A 129 24.72 -26.23 -46.98
CA GLN A 129 25.03 -25.08 -46.11
C GLN A 129 25.52 -23.88 -46.95
N LYS A 130 24.95 -22.68 -46.72
CA LYS A 130 25.67 -21.41 -46.49
C LYS A 130 24.69 -20.22 -46.49
N GLY A 131 24.78 -19.40 -45.44
CA GLY A 131 24.37 -17.99 -45.45
C GLY A 131 22.93 -17.68 -44.99
N GLN A 132 22.65 -17.75 -43.69
CA GLN A 132 21.49 -17.06 -43.12
C GLN A 132 21.86 -15.60 -42.83
N ARG A 133 21.53 -14.71 -43.78
CA ARG A 133 21.23 -13.31 -43.48
C ARG A 133 19.97 -13.27 -42.63
N ASN A 134 20.01 -12.48 -41.55
CA ASN A 134 18.89 -12.12 -40.69
C ASN A 134 17.63 -11.82 -41.54
N GLN A 135 16.65 -12.71 -41.48
CA GLN A 135 15.28 -12.35 -41.77
C GLN A 135 14.63 -11.99 -40.44
N ASN A 136 14.30 -10.71 -40.29
CA ASN A 136 13.32 -10.24 -39.33
C ASN A 136 12.04 -11.06 -39.50
N VAL A 137 11.84 -12.04 -38.62
CA VAL A 137 10.56 -12.73 -38.50
C VAL A 137 9.59 -11.71 -37.91
N LYS A 138 8.75 -11.11 -38.76
CA LYS A 138 7.53 -10.45 -38.32
C LYS A 138 6.72 -11.47 -37.52
N MET A 139 6.63 -11.26 -36.21
CA MET A 139 5.73 -12.06 -35.37
C MET A 139 4.31 -11.87 -35.89
N GLY A 140 3.65 -12.99 -36.22
CA GLY A 140 2.25 -12.98 -36.64
C GLY A 140 1.33 -12.50 -35.51
N PRO A 141 0.11 -12.03 -35.83
CA PRO A 141 -0.88 -11.70 -34.82
C PRO A 141 -1.20 -12.97 -34.00
N GLY A 142 -1.03 -12.89 -32.67
CA GLY A 142 -1.37 -13.98 -31.74
C GLY A 142 -0.21 -14.60 -30.93
N VAL A 143 1.06 -14.28 -31.20
CA VAL A 143 2.18 -14.82 -30.39
C VAL A 143 2.40 -13.96 -29.14
N LYS A 144 2.06 -14.48 -27.94
CA LYS A 144 2.39 -13.84 -26.65
C LYS A 144 3.91 -13.78 -26.45
N GLY A 145 4.43 -12.64 -25.97
CA GLY A 145 5.84 -12.46 -25.64
C GLY A 145 6.28 -13.30 -24.43
N PRO A 146 7.60 -13.52 -24.22
CA PRO A 146 8.15 -14.29 -23.09
C PRO A 146 7.58 -13.90 -21.72
N ILE A 147 7.49 -12.60 -21.43
CA ILE A 147 6.97 -12.08 -20.16
C ILE A 147 5.48 -12.39 -19.99
N ASN A 148 4.68 -12.28 -21.05
CA ASN A 148 3.25 -12.59 -20.98
C ASN A 148 3.04 -14.10 -20.75
N LYS A 149 3.84 -14.94 -21.42
CA LYS A 149 3.85 -16.39 -21.18
C LYS A 149 4.25 -16.72 -19.75
N LEU A 150 5.25 -15.99 -19.21
CA LEU A 150 5.65 -16.12 -17.81
C LEU A 150 4.53 -15.70 -16.87
N ALA A 151 3.92 -14.53 -17.09
CA ALA A 151 2.81 -14.03 -16.29
C ALA A 151 1.65 -15.04 -16.23
N ASP A 152 1.25 -15.61 -17.38
CA ASP A 152 0.18 -16.61 -17.47
C ASP A 152 0.58 -17.99 -16.87
N SER A 153 1.88 -18.23 -16.65
CA SER A 153 2.39 -19.51 -16.13
C SER A 153 2.27 -19.63 -14.62
N ASN A 154 2.46 -20.85 -14.09
CA ASN A 154 2.50 -21.11 -12.65
C ASN A 154 3.92 -20.91 -12.08
N TRP A 155 4.56 -19.78 -12.40
CA TRP A 155 5.86 -19.43 -11.83
C TRP A 155 5.72 -19.19 -10.32
N LYS A 156 6.84 -19.33 -9.60
CA LYS A 156 6.88 -19.11 -8.14
C LYS A 156 7.81 -17.95 -7.79
N ASP A 157 7.44 -17.18 -6.77
CA ASP A 157 8.37 -16.25 -6.14
C ASP A 157 9.67 -16.98 -5.73
N GLY A 158 10.82 -16.37 -6.01
CA GLY A 158 12.13 -16.99 -5.83
C GLY A 158 12.58 -17.92 -6.97
N GLN A 159 11.78 -18.09 -8.04
CA GLN A 159 12.17 -18.86 -9.23
C GLN A 159 13.46 -18.30 -9.83
N GLU A 160 14.46 -19.15 -9.99
CA GLU A 160 15.77 -18.73 -10.49
C GLU A 160 15.71 -18.23 -11.93
N LEU A 161 16.42 -17.14 -12.18
CA LEU A 161 16.62 -16.56 -13.49
C LEU A 161 18.08 -16.77 -13.91
N LEU A 162 18.26 -17.14 -15.18
CA LEU A 162 19.58 -17.15 -15.80
C LEU A 162 19.96 -15.71 -16.18
N PHE A 163 21.24 -15.38 -16.10
CA PHE A 163 21.73 -14.10 -16.56
C PHE A 163 22.94 -14.24 -17.49
N THR A 164 23.08 -13.28 -18.41
CA THR A 164 24.23 -13.18 -19.31
C THR A 164 24.69 -11.74 -19.39
N GLN A 165 25.98 -11.51 -19.26
CA GLN A 165 26.56 -10.18 -19.42
C GLN A 165 26.91 -9.92 -20.89
N GLY A 166 26.75 -8.67 -21.32
CA GLY A 166 27.03 -8.26 -22.69
C GLY A 166 27.27 -6.77 -22.82
N GLN A 167 27.26 -6.31 -24.07
CA GLN A 167 27.40 -4.91 -24.44
C GLN A 167 26.32 -4.53 -25.43
N MET A 168 25.71 -3.35 -25.23
CA MET A 168 24.69 -2.78 -26.08
C MET A 168 25.13 -1.39 -26.54
N ARG A 169 25.03 -1.14 -27.85
CA ARG A 169 25.30 0.18 -28.41
C ARG A 169 24.07 1.06 -28.23
N THR A 170 24.22 2.16 -27.52
CA THR A 170 23.23 3.24 -27.35
C THR A 170 23.73 4.51 -28.07
N PRO A 171 22.86 5.52 -28.28
CA PRO A 171 23.29 6.81 -28.83
C PRO A 171 24.39 7.48 -28.00
N GLU A 172 24.43 7.22 -26.69
CA GLU A 172 25.40 7.78 -25.74
C GLU A 172 26.70 6.96 -25.65
N GLY A 173 26.79 5.81 -26.32
CA GLY A 173 27.99 4.96 -26.33
C GLY A 173 27.70 3.47 -26.20
N THR A 174 28.72 2.66 -25.92
CA THR A 174 28.52 1.24 -25.62
C THR A 174 28.27 1.09 -24.13
N LYS A 175 27.07 0.66 -23.74
CA LYS A 175 26.71 0.34 -22.37
C LYS A 175 26.86 -1.15 -22.11
N ASN A 176 27.44 -1.49 -20.98
CA ASN A 176 27.46 -2.87 -20.51
C ASN A 176 26.06 -3.26 -20.01
N THR A 177 25.64 -4.51 -20.24
CA THR A 177 24.29 -4.99 -19.88
C THR A 177 24.36 -6.32 -19.13
N ILE A 178 23.35 -6.58 -18.29
CA ILE A 178 23.11 -7.88 -17.65
C ILE A 178 21.71 -8.34 -18.06
N GLU A 179 21.62 -9.25 -19.03
CA GLU A 179 20.35 -9.76 -19.54
C GLU A 179 19.79 -10.84 -18.61
N LEU A 180 18.48 -10.82 -18.36
CA LEU A 180 17.76 -11.78 -17.54
C LEU A 180 16.90 -12.69 -18.42
N ASN A 181 17.01 -13.99 -18.17
CA ASN A 181 16.36 -15.04 -18.95
C ASN A 181 15.66 -16.03 -18.02
N ASP A 182 14.43 -16.40 -18.38
CA ASP A 182 13.76 -17.54 -17.78
C ASP A 182 14.15 -18.82 -18.56
N PRO A 183 14.54 -19.92 -17.89
CA PRO A 183 14.91 -21.17 -18.56
C PRO A 183 13.85 -21.70 -19.54
N LYS A 184 12.57 -21.44 -19.26
CA LYS A 184 11.44 -21.95 -20.05
C LYS A 184 10.93 -20.95 -21.08
N ASN A 185 10.87 -19.67 -20.74
CA ASN A 185 10.24 -18.62 -21.55
C ASN A 185 11.26 -17.80 -22.36
N GLY A 186 12.55 -17.91 -22.04
CA GLY A 186 13.64 -17.19 -22.72
C GLY A 186 13.87 -15.79 -22.16
N LYS A 187 14.39 -14.90 -23.01
CA LYS A 187 14.77 -13.53 -22.62
C LYS A 187 13.56 -12.74 -22.09
N LEU A 188 13.65 -12.32 -20.85
CA LEU A 188 12.64 -11.50 -20.19
C LEU A 188 12.95 -10.02 -20.29
N GLY A 189 14.20 -9.65 -20.05
CA GLY A 189 14.63 -8.25 -20.00
C GLY A 189 16.08 -8.15 -19.56
N ARG A 190 16.44 -7.06 -18.89
CA ARG A 190 17.78 -6.84 -18.34
C ARG A 190 17.72 -6.06 -17.04
N VAL A 191 18.78 -6.17 -16.24
CA VAL A 191 19.04 -5.27 -15.11
C VAL A 191 19.04 -3.82 -15.63
N PRO A 192 18.52 -2.84 -14.85
CA PRO A 192 18.62 -1.43 -15.20
C PRO A 192 20.04 -1.01 -15.58
N ASP A 193 20.15 -0.12 -16.56
CA ASP A 193 21.43 0.26 -17.12
C ASP A 193 22.25 1.06 -16.08
N GLU A 194 21.56 1.74 -15.17
CA GLU A 194 22.06 2.53 -14.03
C GLU A 194 22.73 1.66 -12.96
N LEU A 195 22.20 0.44 -12.73
CA LEU A 195 22.72 -0.50 -11.74
C LEU A 195 23.93 -1.29 -12.25
N SER A 196 24.07 -1.41 -13.58
CA SER A 196 25.06 -2.29 -14.20
C SER A 196 26.52 -1.94 -13.85
N PRO A 197 26.95 -0.65 -13.82
CA PRO A 197 28.31 -0.28 -13.44
C PRO A 197 28.71 -0.71 -12.02
N ALA A 198 27.78 -0.66 -11.06
CA ALA A 198 28.04 -1.08 -9.69
C ALA A 198 28.04 -2.62 -9.53
N LEU A 199 27.17 -3.32 -10.27
CA LEU A 199 27.01 -4.77 -10.15
C LEU A 199 28.03 -5.57 -10.94
N GLN A 200 28.48 -5.09 -12.10
CA GLN A 200 29.36 -5.88 -12.97
C GLN A 200 30.73 -6.20 -12.38
N PRO A 201 31.46 -5.26 -11.74
CA PRO A 201 32.72 -5.58 -11.09
C PRO A 201 32.55 -6.72 -10.09
N LEU A 202 31.44 -6.70 -9.34
CA LEU A 202 31.13 -7.70 -8.33
C LEU A 202 30.76 -9.06 -8.95
N LEU A 203 29.96 -9.08 -10.01
CA LEU A 203 29.57 -10.31 -10.72
C LEU A 203 30.71 -10.93 -11.55
N ASN A 204 31.70 -10.14 -11.96
CA ASN A 204 32.85 -10.58 -12.77
C ASN A 204 34.04 -11.02 -11.93
N ASP A 205 34.06 -10.65 -10.65
CA ASP A 205 35.17 -10.95 -9.77
C ASP A 205 35.21 -12.47 -9.51
N PRO A 206 36.29 -13.17 -9.92
CA PRO A 206 36.42 -14.61 -9.72
C PRO A 206 36.28 -15.02 -8.25
N GLU A 207 36.55 -14.11 -7.32
CA GLU A 207 36.38 -14.33 -5.89
C GLU A 207 34.91 -14.61 -5.48
N TYR A 208 33.94 -14.10 -6.23
CA TYR A 208 32.49 -14.21 -5.96
C TYR A 208 31.80 -15.11 -7.00
N MET A 209 32.56 -15.82 -7.83
CA MET A 209 32.01 -16.67 -8.89
C MET A 209 31.18 -17.80 -8.28
N GLY A 210 29.87 -17.80 -8.56
CA GLY A 210 28.93 -18.78 -8.01
C GLY A 210 28.23 -18.33 -6.72
N ASP A 211 28.60 -17.18 -6.14
CA ASP A 211 27.98 -16.67 -4.91
C ASP A 211 26.73 -15.80 -5.19
N PHE A 212 26.37 -15.55 -6.45
CA PHE A 212 25.21 -14.73 -6.83
C PHE A 212 24.12 -15.52 -7.54
N LYS A 213 22.87 -15.18 -7.21
CA LYS A 213 21.68 -15.73 -7.86
C LYS A 213 20.72 -14.60 -8.22
N PHE A 214 20.20 -14.62 -9.44
CA PHE A 214 19.01 -13.85 -9.78
C PHE A 214 17.76 -14.70 -9.58
N GLU A 215 16.72 -14.11 -9.04
CA GLU A 215 15.42 -14.76 -8.92
C GLU A 215 14.27 -13.81 -9.24
N LEU A 216 13.18 -14.41 -9.70
CA LEU A 216 11.95 -13.73 -9.99
C LEU A 216 11.25 -13.37 -8.68
N SER A 217 10.92 -12.09 -8.51
CA SER A 217 10.21 -11.63 -7.31
C SER A 217 8.75 -11.31 -7.57
N ASN A 218 8.47 -10.57 -8.64
CA ASN A 218 7.10 -10.15 -8.91
C ASN A 218 6.86 -9.94 -10.40
N VAL A 219 5.68 -10.31 -10.85
CA VAL A 219 5.15 -9.98 -12.16
C VAL A 219 3.82 -9.27 -11.90
N ILE A 220 3.85 -7.94 -11.94
CA ILE A 220 2.70 -7.08 -11.68
C ILE A 220 2.03 -6.82 -13.03
N ALA A 221 0.74 -7.11 -13.20
CA ALA A 221 -0.03 -6.48 -14.27
C ALA A 221 -0.62 -5.18 -13.73
N GLY A 222 -0.71 -4.16 -14.57
CA GLY A 222 -1.36 -2.90 -14.23
C GLY A 222 -2.72 -3.18 -13.58
N MET A 223 -3.00 -2.47 -12.49
CA MET A 223 -4.16 -2.69 -11.64
C MET A 223 -5.50 -2.30 -12.30
N THR A 224 -5.53 -2.00 -13.60
CA THR A 224 -6.75 -1.68 -14.36
C THR A 224 -6.79 -2.42 -15.70
N LYS A 225 -7.99 -2.79 -16.20
CA LYS A 225 -8.08 -3.24 -17.60
C LYS A 225 -7.77 -2.06 -18.50
N GLY A 226 -6.79 -2.23 -19.38
CA GLY A 226 -6.27 -1.18 -20.25
C GLY A 226 -4.88 -0.65 -19.86
N ALA A 227 -4.46 -0.78 -18.59
CA ALA A 227 -3.09 -0.47 -18.20
C ALA A 227 -2.10 -1.43 -18.89
N ALA A 228 -1.19 -0.88 -19.67
CA ALA A 228 -0.34 -1.62 -20.59
C ALA A 228 0.89 -2.29 -19.97
N THR A 229 0.96 -2.48 -18.65
CA THR A 229 2.22 -2.80 -17.98
C THR A 229 2.17 -4.13 -17.24
N ILE A 230 2.73 -5.18 -17.86
CA ILE A 230 3.31 -6.25 -17.06
C ILE A 230 4.68 -5.75 -16.59
N GLY A 231 4.76 -5.27 -15.35
CA GLY A 231 6.01 -4.93 -14.68
C GLY A 231 6.67 -6.18 -14.11
N LEU A 232 7.95 -6.38 -14.40
CA LEU A 232 8.75 -7.49 -13.88
C LEU A 232 9.71 -6.97 -12.81
N ARG A 233 9.77 -7.64 -11.66
CA ARG A 233 10.78 -7.43 -10.62
C ARG A 233 11.61 -8.68 -10.42
N ALA A 234 12.91 -8.49 -10.27
CA ALA A 234 13.86 -9.55 -9.94
C ALA A 234 14.66 -9.17 -8.69
N ASN A 235 15.08 -10.17 -7.92
CA ASN A 235 16.04 -9.99 -6.84
C ASN A 235 17.41 -10.45 -7.32
N LEU A 236 18.45 -9.71 -6.96
CA LEU A 236 19.83 -10.21 -6.98
C LEU A 236 20.21 -10.53 -5.53
N LEU A 237 20.52 -11.79 -5.27
CA LEU A 237 20.89 -12.29 -3.95
C LEU A 237 22.36 -12.70 -3.91
N TYR A 238 23.03 -12.37 -2.81
CA TYR A 238 24.31 -12.96 -2.42
C TYR A 238 24.06 -14.18 -1.53
N THR A 239 24.58 -15.31 -1.95
CA THR A 239 24.43 -16.64 -1.35
C THR A 239 25.71 -17.17 -0.71
N GLY A 240 26.82 -16.44 -0.86
CA GLY A 240 28.07 -16.76 -0.21
C GLY A 240 28.00 -16.61 1.31
N THR A 241 28.79 -17.41 2.01
CA THR A 241 28.79 -17.51 3.49
C THR A 241 29.98 -16.78 4.14
N ASP A 242 30.94 -16.29 3.34
CA ASP A 242 32.11 -15.58 3.84
C ASP A 242 31.73 -14.20 4.41
N PRO A 243 32.02 -13.91 5.69
CA PRO A 243 31.60 -12.66 6.33
C PRO A 243 32.22 -11.39 5.75
N GLU A 244 33.47 -11.43 5.28
CA GLU A 244 34.16 -10.26 4.74
C GLU A 244 33.64 -9.92 3.35
N LYS A 245 33.50 -10.93 2.48
CA LYS A 245 32.87 -10.80 1.17
C LYS A 245 31.44 -10.31 1.30
N ARG A 246 30.68 -10.90 2.24
CA ARG A 246 29.31 -10.51 2.56
C ARG A 246 29.21 -9.03 2.92
N ALA A 247 30.10 -8.53 3.79
CA ALA A 247 30.11 -7.12 4.17
C ALA A 247 30.39 -6.19 2.98
N LYS A 248 31.33 -6.57 2.10
CA LYS A 248 31.65 -5.81 0.88
C LYS A 248 30.48 -5.77 -0.11
N VAL A 249 29.81 -6.90 -0.31
CA VAL A 249 28.59 -6.97 -1.14
C VAL A 249 27.49 -6.09 -0.56
N GLN A 250 27.30 -6.15 0.75
CA GLN A 250 26.33 -5.32 1.45
C GLN A 250 26.58 -3.84 1.25
N GLU A 251 27.84 -3.41 1.35
CA GLU A 251 28.24 -2.03 1.09
C GLU A 251 27.91 -1.61 -0.35
N THR A 252 28.20 -2.44 -1.35
CA THR A 252 27.82 -2.17 -2.74
C THR A 252 26.31 -2.03 -2.91
N PHE A 253 25.52 -2.90 -2.29
CA PHE A 253 24.06 -2.82 -2.35
C PHE A 253 23.53 -1.57 -1.64
N HIS A 254 24.10 -1.19 -0.50
CA HIS A 254 23.76 0.06 0.15
C HIS A 254 24.11 1.26 -0.73
N GLN A 255 25.25 1.26 -1.42
CA GLN A 255 25.60 2.33 -2.37
C GLN A 255 24.56 2.45 -3.48
N ILE A 256 24.13 1.32 -4.06
CA ILE A 256 23.05 1.29 -5.08
C ILE A 256 21.73 1.84 -4.52
N LEU A 257 21.32 1.41 -3.33
CA LEU A 257 20.03 1.84 -2.76
C LEU A 257 20.01 3.31 -2.32
N ASN A 258 21.18 3.93 -2.11
CA ASN A 258 21.31 5.34 -1.72
C ASN A 258 21.73 6.25 -2.88
N ASP A 259 22.07 5.67 -4.03
CA ASP A 259 22.35 6.43 -5.23
C ASP A 259 21.03 6.93 -5.85
N PRO A 260 20.88 8.23 -6.12
CA PRO A 260 19.63 8.78 -6.66
C PRO A 260 19.18 8.16 -7.98
N GLU A 261 20.10 7.83 -8.88
CA GLU A 261 19.77 7.26 -10.20
C GLU A 261 19.36 5.78 -10.07
N CYS A 262 20.05 5.04 -9.20
CA CYS A 262 19.78 3.63 -8.95
C CYS A 262 18.53 3.38 -8.09
N SER A 263 18.31 4.19 -7.06
CA SER A 263 17.25 3.99 -6.05
C SER A 263 15.83 4.08 -6.61
N GLU A 264 15.64 4.63 -7.80
CA GLU A 264 14.36 4.59 -8.51
C GLU A 264 14.04 3.23 -9.14
N LYS A 265 15.08 2.46 -9.44
CA LYS A 265 14.98 1.15 -10.11
C LYS A 265 15.28 0.00 -9.16
N ALA A 266 15.86 0.29 -8.00
CA ALA A 266 16.21 -0.64 -6.94
C ALA A 266 15.32 -0.43 -5.70
N MET A 267 15.03 -1.51 -4.99
CA MET A 267 14.26 -1.51 -3.74
C MET A 267 14.96 -2.42 -2.74
N LEU A 268 14.74 -2.18 -1.46
CA LEU A 268 15.19 -3.11 -0.43
C LEU A 268 14.53 -4.48 -0.69
N TYR A 269 15.36 -5.52 -0.81
CA TYR A 269 14.86 -6.88 -0.88
C TYR A 269 14.13 -7.23 0.41
N GLN A 270 12.92 -7.77 0.28
CA GLN A 270 12.14 -8.29 1.39
C GLN A 270 12.08 -9.81 1.28
N GLU A 271 12.86 -10.48 2.12
CA GLU A 271 12.79 -11.93 2.27
C GLU A 271 11.48 -12.35 2.92
N LYS A 272 11.13 -13.64 2.79
CA LYS A 272 10.00 -14.21 3.52
C LYS A 272 10.19 -13.95 5.02
N THR A 273 9.25 -13.21 5.62
CA THR A 273 9.32 -12.73 7.01
C THR A 273 8.08 -13.16 7.76
N SER A 274 8.23 -13.81 8.90
CA SER A 274 7.13 -14.23 9.76
C SER A 274 6.48 -13.04 10.48
N PRO A 275 5.21 -13.16 10.93
CA PRO A 275 4.57 -12.11 11.72
C PRO A 275 5.31 -11.79 13.03
N ASP A 276 5.99 -12.76 13.65
CA ASP A 276 6.78 -12.56 14.87
C ASP A 276 8.03 -11.70 14.60
N GLU A 277 8.68 -11.89 13.44
CA GLU A 277 9.80 -11.04 13.01
C GLU A 277 9.35 -9.62 12.65
N VAL A 278 8.15 -9.48 12.06
CA VAL A 278 7.53 -8.16 11.84
C VAL A 278 7.26 -7.47 13.18
N LEU A 279 6.64 -8.16 14.14
CA LEU A 279 6.39 -7.62 15.49
C LEU A 279 7.67 -7.13 16.16
N LYS A 280 8.76 -7.89 16.07
CA LYS A 280 10.05 -7.47 16.60
C LYS A 280 10.51 -6.13 16.02
N ARG A 281 10.36 -5.94 14.69
CA ARG A 281 10.69 -4.67 14.03
C ARG A 281 9.80 -3.52 14.50
N VAL A 282 8.52 -3.79 14.75
CA VAL A 282 7.59 -2.81 15.32
C VAL A 282 8.03 -2.39 16.72
N PHE A 283 8.34 -3.36 17.59
CA PHE A 283 8.83 -3.08 18.94
C PHE A 283 10.13 -2.29 18.94
N ASP A 284 11.11 -2.70 18.14
CA ASP A 284 12.39 -1.99 18.02
C ASP A 284 12.20 -0.53 17.57
N HIS A 285 11.25 -0.29 16.65
CA HIS A 285 10.93 1.06 16.16
C HIS A 285 10.22 1.92 17.21
N GLU A 286 9.23 1.37 17.89
CA GLU A 286 8.44 2.10 18.89
C GLU A 286 9.25 2.37 20.17
N GLU A 287 10.11 1.45 20.59
CA GLU A 287 11.04 1.69 21.72
C GLU A 287 12.02 2.83 21.43
N ALA A 288 12.46 2.95 20.17
CA ALA A 288 13.34 4.02 19.73
C ALA A 288 12.65 5.40 19.73
N LYS A 289 11.34 5.45 19.54
CA LYS A 289 10.53 6.68 19.67
C LYS A 289 10.27 7.03 21.12
N LYS A 290 9.83 6.06 21.93
CA LYS A 290 9.42 6.26 23.33
C LYS A 290 9.83 5.06 24.19
N ALA A 291 10.72 5.32 25.14
CA ALA A 291 11.15 4.29 26.09
C ALA A 291 9.96 3.68 26.86
N GLY A 292 9.90 2.34 26.90
CA GLY A 292 8.81 1.58 27.52
C GLY A 292 7.62 1.28 26.62
N ALA A 293 7.56 1.83 25.40
CA ALA A 293 6.47 1.58 24.45
C ALA A 293 6.33 0.10 24.09
N THR A 294 7.45 -0.63 23.97
CA THR A 294 7.41 -2.08 23.68
C THR A 294 6.60 -2.84 24.70
N LYS A 295 6.84 -2.58 25.99
CA LYS A 295 6.16 -3.29 27.08
C LYS A 295 4.67 -2.98 27.11
N GLU A 296 4.30 -1.73 26.82
CA GLU A 296 2.90 -1.31 26.70
C GLU A 296 2.21 -2.08 25.55
N MET A 297 2.85 -2.15 24.38
CA MET A 297 2.33 -2.85 23.21
C MET A 297 2.26 -4.37 23.40
N GLU A 298 3.30 -5.01 23.92
CA GLU A 298 3.31 -6.44 24.24
C GLU A 298 2.16 -6.80 25.17
N SER A 299 1.98 -6.02 26.24
CA SER A 299 0.87 -6.18 27.19
C SER A 299 -0.49 -6.06 26.48
N ALA A 300 -0.66 -5.07 25.61
CA ALA A 300 -1.91 -4.91 24.85
C ALA A 300 -2.17 -6.10 23.92
N ILE A 301 -1.16 -6.55 23.17
CA ILE A 301 -1.27 -7.71 22.27
C ILE A 301 -1.63 -8.97 23.05
N ASP A 302 -0.96 -9.23 24.17
CA ASP A 302 -1.22 -10.42 24.98
C ASP A 302 -2.63 -10.36 25.62
N ASN A 303 -3.07 -9.19 26.07
CA ASN A 303 -4.45 -9.00 26.56
C ASN A 303 -5.48 -9.27 25.47
N ILE A 304 -5.24 -8.80 24.24
CA ILE A 304 -6.11 -9.04 23.09
C ILE A 304 -6.16 -10.54 22.76
N VAL A 305 -5.00 -11.21 22.67
CA VAL A 305 -4.92 -12.66 22.42
C VAL A 305 -5.67 -13.44 23.52
N ASN A 306 -5.50 -13.06 24.79
CA ASN A 306 -6.21 -13.68 25.91
C ASN A 306 -7.72 -13.50 25.81
N VAL A 307 -8.22 -12.32 25.39
CA VAL A 307 -9.65 -12.09 25.14
C VAL A 307 -10.16 -12.98 24.00
N LEU A 308 -9.38 -13.17 22.94
CA LEU A 308 -9.78 -13.98 21.78
C LEU A 308 -9.74 -15.49 22.07
N ASP A 309 -8.73 -15.96 22.81
CA ASP A 309 -8.56 -17.37 23.21
C ASP A 309 -9.47 -17.78 24.37
N ASN A 310 -10.03 -16.82 25.13
CA ASN A 310 -10.88 -17.12 26.27
C ASN A 310 -12.06 -18.05 25.87
N PRO A 311 -12.18 -19.24 26.50
CA PRO A 311 -13.22 -20.21 26.18
C PRO A 311 -14.63 -19.75 26.58
N GLU A 312 -14.77 -18.77 27.48
CA GLU A 312 -16.06 -18.19 27.88
C GLU A 312 -16.65 -17.27 26.81
N HIS A 313 -15.81 -16.72 25.93
CA HIS A 313 -16.25 -15.93 24.79
C HIS A 313 -16.58 -16.87 23.62
N LYS A 314 -17.84 -16.86 23.19
CA LYS A 314 -18.39 -17.76 22.16
C LYS A 314 -18.83 -17.01 20.90
N ASN A 315 -19.24 -15.75 21.03
CA ASN A 315 -19.76 -14.95 19.93
C ASN A 315 -18.83 -13.75 19.67
N PHE A 316 -18.32 -13.65 18.45
CA PHE A 316 -17.38 -12.63 18.02
C PHE A 316 -17.95 -11.85 16.84
N LEU A 317 -17.73 -10.54 16.85
CA LEU A 317 -18.00 -9.67 15.71
C LEU A 317 -16.75 -8.89 15.35
N PHE A 318 -16.31 -9.02 14.10
CA PHE A 318 -15.21 -8.23 13.55
C PHE A 318 -15.75 -7.16 12.61
N VAL A 319 -15.40 -5.90 12.86
CA VAL A 319 -15.89 -4.75 12.10
C VAL A 319 -14.74 -3.91 11.57
N GLY A 320 -14.99 -3.21 10.47
CA GLY A 320 -14.05 -2.25 9.88
C GLY A 320 -14.75 -0.99 9.40
N HIS A 321 -14.00 -0.09 8.77
CA HIS A 321 -14.52 1.19 8.34
C HIS A 321 -15.46 1.12 7.12
N CYS A 322 -16.38 2.08 7.01
CA CYS A 322 -17.18 2.30 5.80
C CYS A 322 -16.27 2.70 4.62
N LYS A 323 -16.74 2.49 3.38
CA LYS A 323 -15.93 2.53 2.14
C LYS A 323 -14.69 1.65 2.26
N PRO A 324 -14.88 0.36 2.56
CA PRO A 324 -13.77 -0.51 2.91
C PRO A 324 -12.81 -0.64 1.74
N ASP A 325 -11.52 -0.60 2.01
CA ASP A 325 -10.51 -0.96 1.03
C ASP A 325 -10.03 -2.40 1.26
N GLY A 326 -8.95 -2.78 0.58
CA GLY A 326 -8.41 -4.13 0.69
C GLY A 326 -7.84 -4.42 2.07
N ASP A 327 -7.36 -3.40 2.79
CA ASP A 327 -6.77 -3.58 4.12
C ASP A 327 -7.87 -3.77 5.17
N THR A 328 -8.93 -2.97 5.10
CA THR A 328 -10.12 -3.15 5.95
C THR A 328 -10.76 -4.52 5.75
N LEU A 329 -11.06 -4.88 4.49
CA LEU A 329 -11.64 -6.19 4.16
C LEU A 329 -10.68 -7.32 4.54
N GLY A 330 -9.40 -7.12 4.27
CA GLY A 330 -8.32 -8.05 4.55
C GLY A 330 -8.21 -8.37 6.04
N ALA A 331 -8.26 -7.33 6.89
CA ALA A 331 -8.14 -7.44 8.34
C ALA A 331 -9.35 -8.18 8.93
N VAL A 332 -10.56 -7.76 8.54
CA VAL A 332 -11.82 -8.34 9.03
C VAL A 332 -11.99 -9.79 8.57
N LEU A 333 -11.79 -10.09 7.28
CA LEU A 333 -11.90 -11.46 6.74
C LEU A 333 -10.74 -12.36 7.18
N GLY A 334 -9.53 -11.81 7.23
CA GLY A 334 -8.34 -12.52 7.68
C GLY A 334 -8.51 -13.02 9.10
N MET A 335 -8.92 -12.13 10.02
CA MET A 335 -9.16 -12.51 11.40
C MET A 335 -10.33 -13.48 11.55
N LYS A 336 -11.42 -13.26 10.82
CA LYS A 336 -12.60 -14.14 10.82
C LYS A 336 -12.21 -15.57 10.46
N ASN A 337 -11.46 -15.76 9.37
CA ASN A 337 -11.02 -17.08 8.94
C ASN A 337 -9.98 -17.69 9.90
N ALA A 338 -9.05 -16.89 10.44
CA ALA A 338 -8.10 -17.34 11.45
C ALA A 338 -8.80 -17.90 12.70
N MET A 339 -9.79 -17.16 13.21
CA MET A 339 -10.58 -17.58 14.37
C MET A 339 -11.45 -18.79 14.08
N ALA A 340 -12.05 -18.88 12.88
CA ALA A 340 -12.90 -20.01 12.50
C ALA A 340 -12.09 -21.30 12.28
N LEU A 341 -10.83 -21.19 11.87
CA LEU A 341 -9.89 -22.32 11.83
C LEU A 341 -9.53 -22.83 13.22
N LYS A 342 -9.23 -21.90 14.13
CA LYS A 342 -8.78 -22.23 15.48
C LYS A 342 -9.93 -22.74 16.36
N TYR A 343 -11.12 -22.16 16.24
CA TYR A 343 -12.29 -22.44 17.05
C TYR A 343 -13.54 -22.66 16.17
N PRO A 344 -13.67 -23.81 15.50
CA PRO A 344 -14.80 -24.08 14.60
C PRO A 344 -16.17 -24.04 15.29
N ASP A 345 -16.21 -24.18 16.62
CA ASP A 345 -17.44 -24.16 17.42
C ASP A 345 -17.86 -22.75 17.90
N LYS A 346 -17.02 -21.71 17.67
CA LYS A 346 -17.35 -20.32 18.03
C LYS A 346 -18.15 -19.67 16.91
N ASN A 347 -19.13 -18.83 17.25
CA ASN A 347 -19.84 -18.01 16.28
C ASN A 347 -19.00 -16.77 15.96
N ILE A 348 -18.53 -16.65 14.72
CA ILE A 348 -17.62 -15.59 14.30
C ILE A 348 -18.27 -14.90 13.11
N ASP A 349 -18.82 -13.73 13.36
CA ASP A 349 -19.40 -12.86 12.35
C ASP A 349 -18.40 -11.77 11.97
N CYS A 350 -18.50 -11.29 10.74
CA CYS A 350 -17.78 -10.11 10.32
C CYS A 350 -18.70 -9.18 9.53
N ALA A 351 -18.50 -7.87 9.69
CA ALA A 351 -19.40 -6.90 9.09
C ALA A 351 -18.76 -5.56 8.78
N ILE A 352 -19.23 -4.96 7.68
CA ILE A 352 -18.92 -3.60 7.28
C ILE A 352 -20.25 -2.96 6.87
N ASP A 353 -20.52 -1.74 7.31
CA ASP A 353 -21.74 -1.02 6.93
C ASP A 353 -21.55 -0.25 5.62
N ASP A 354 -21.27 -0.99 4.55
CA ASP A 354 -21.15 -0.51 3.19
C ASP A 354 -21.18 -1.68 2.21
N LYS A 355 -21.30 -1.40 0.91
CA LYS A 355 -21.13 -2.40 -0.14
C LYS A 355 -19.65 -2.75 -0.30
N VAL A 356 -19.36 -4.03 -0.53
CA VAL A 356 -18.02 -4.48 -0.93
C VAL A 356 -17.70 -3.91 -2.31
N PRO A 357 -16.59 -3.17 -2.50
CA PRO A 357 -16.18 -2.63 -3.80
C PRO A 357 -15.99 -3.72 -4.85
N GLY A 358 -16.26 -3.40 -6.12
CA GLY A 358 -16.17 -4.34 -7.25
C GLY A 358 -14.78 -4.95 -7.43
N LEU A 359 -13.72 -4.25 -6.99
CA LEU A 359 -12.35 -4.77 -6.94
C LEU A 359 -12.22 -6.07 -6.13
N PHE A 360 -12.98 -6.21 -5.05
CA PHE A 360 -12.84 -7.32 -4.09
C PHE A 360 -13.99 -8.32 -4.18
N ARG A 361 -15.17 -7.85 -4.60
CA ARG A 361 -16.38 -8.66 -4.75
C ARG A 361 -16.11 -9.84 -5.68
N HIS A 362 -16.48 -11.05 -5.26
CA HIS A 362 -16.22 -12.30 -5.98
C HIS A 362 -14.73 -12.68 -6.18
N ASN A 363 -13.78 -11.82 -5.80
CA ASN A 363 -12.35 -11.99 -6.10
C ASN A 363 -11.54 -12.47 -4.90
N ILE A 364 -11.92 -12.10 -3.68
CA ILE A 364 -11.30 -12.63 -2.45
C ILE A 364 -12.04 -13.92 -2.04
N PRO A 365 -11.35 -15.07 -1.91
CA PRO A 365 -11.98 -16.30 -1.43
C PRO A 365 -12.71 -16.10 -0.10
N GLY A 366 -13.96 -16.53 -0.04
CA GLY A 366 -14.77 -16.42 1.18
C GLY A 366 -15.24 -15.00 1.52
N ILE A 367 -15.32 -14.09 0.54
CA ILE A 367 -15.92 -12.76 0.73
C ILE A 367 -17.45 -12.75 0.58
N ASP A 368 -17.96 -13.49 -0.41
CA ASP A 368 -19.37 -13.45 -0.78
C ASP A 368 -20.26 -14.08 0.29
N GLY A 369 -21.25 -13.32 0.78
CA GLY A 369 -22.16 -13.75 1.84
C GLY A 369 -21.53 -13.80 3.24
N GLU A 370 -20.24 -13.46 3.36
CA GLU A 370 -19.50 -13.57 4.61
C GLU A 370 -19.30 -12.22 5.30
N VAL A 371 -19.12 -11.15 4.52
CA VAL A 371 -19.14 -9.77 5.03
C VAL A 371 -20.59 -9.30 5.12
N LYS A 372 -21.11 -9.19 6.34
CA LYS A 372 -22.48 -8.76 6.62
C LYS A 372 -22.59 -7.25 6.82
N ARG A 373 -23.82 -6.74 6.87
CA ARG A 373 -24.15 -5.37 7.25
C ARG A 373 -24.87 -5.36 8.61
N PRO A 374 -24.68 -4.33 9.44
CA PRO A 374 -25.48 -4.20 10.65
C PRO A 374 -26.95 -3.95 10.29
N ILE A 375 -27.86 -4.54 11.06
CA ILE A 375 -29.28 -4.21 10.92
C ILE A 375 -29.51 -2.74 11.26
N ASN A 376 -29.99 -2.00 10.26
CA ASN A 376 -30.43 -0.63 10.37
C ASN A 376 -31.92 -0.57 9.98
N LYS A 377 -32.81 -0.64 10.99
CA LYS A 377 -34.27 -0.61 10.76
C LYS A 377 -34.73 0.73 10.19
N ASP A 378 -34.08 1.81 10.60
CA ASP A 378 -34.39 3.16 10.15
C ASP A 378 -34.10 3.29 8.65
N ARG A 379 -33.05 2.60 8.15
CA ARG A 379 -32.71 2.61 6.73
C ARG A 379 -33.82 2.10 5.81
N LEU A 380 -34.60 1.09 6.22
CA LEU A 380 -35.73 0.61 5.41
C LEU A 380 -36.82 1.67 5.26
N GLY A 381 -37.17 2.37 6.34
CA GLY A 381 -38.11 3.48 6.30
C GLY A 381 -37.59 4.63 5.44
N LEU A 382 -36.30 4.98 5.60
CA LEU A 382 -35.65 6.00 4.80
C LEU A 382 -35.69 5.68 3.30
N ILE A 383 -35.35 4.45 2.88
CA ILE A 383 -35.42 4.05 1.47
C ILE A 383 -36.85 4.19 0.93
N ASP A 384 -37.88 3.80 1.70
CA ASP A 384 -39.27 3.93 1.28
C ASP A 384 -39.70 5.40 1.12
N ASP A 385 -39.20 6.30 1.96
CA ASP A 385 -39.49 7.72 1.88
C ASP A 385 -38.69 8.40 0.75
N GLU A 386 -37.44 7.99 0.51
CA GLU A 386 -36.62 8.44 -0.61
C GLU A 386 -37.25 8.04 -1.96
N ILE A 387 -37.74 6.81 -2.10
CA ILE A 387 -38.48 6.36 -3.30
C ILE A 387 -39.69 7.27 -3.55
N LYS A 388 -40.54 7.50 -2.54
CA LYS A 388 -41.72 8.38 -2.67
C LYS A 388 -41.34 9.80 -3.06
N GLN A 389 -40.25 10.33 -2.48
CA GLN A 389 -39.77 11.67 -2.78
C GLN A 389 -39.36 11.79 -4.26
N ILE A 390 -38.62 10.81 -4.78
CA ILE A 390 -38.21 10.79 -6.19
C ILE A 390 -39.41 10.56 -7.12
N GLU A 391 -40.36 9.69 -6.75
CA GLU A 391 -41.61 9.47 -7.50
C GLU A 391 -42.48 10.74 -7.64
N SER A 392 -42.40 11.66 -6.66
CA SER A 392 -43.10 12.94 -6.70
C SER A 392 -42.45 13.99 -7.61
N SER A 393 -41.21 13.74 -8.05
CA SER A 393 -40.44 14.62 -8.94
C SER A 393 -40.70 14.29 -10.42
N PRO A 394 -40.33 15.17 -11.38
CA PRO A 394 -40.45 14.88 -12.81
C PRO A 394 -39.76 13.56 -13.20
N GLN A 395 -40.50 12.66 -13.85
CA GLN A 395 -40.03 11.31 -14.16
C GLN A 395 -39.25 11.27 -15.48
N ASP A 396 -37.95 11.46 -15.39
CA ASP A 396 -36.98 11.35 -16.48
C ASP A 396 -36.16 10.04 -16.40
N ALA A 397 -35.10 9.92 -17.20
CA ALA A 397 -34.25 8.73 -17.18
C ALA A 397 -33.42 8.60 -15.89
N ILE A 398 -33.05 9.72 -15.27
CA ILE A 398 -32.19 9.76 -14.07
C ILE A 398 -33.00 9.31 -12.86
N THR A 399 -34.13 9.96 -12.61
CA THR A 399 -35.05 9.64 -11.50
C THR A 399 -35.54 8.19 -11.55
N LYS A 400 -35.81 7.65 -12.74
CA LYS A 400 -36.14 6.22 -12.91
C LYS A 400 -34.99 5.29 -12.53
N ALA A 401 -33.76 5.65 -12.89
CA ALA A 401 -32.57 4.87 -12.52
C ALA A 401 -32.31 4.94 -11.01
N GLU A 402 -32.49 6.10 -10.38
CA GLU A 402 -32.36 6.26 -8.93
C GLU A 402 -33.40 5.43 -8.15
N ILE A 403 -34.67 5.43 -8.59
CA ILE A 403 -35.71 4.57 -8.00
C ILE A 403 -35.32 3.09 -8.14
N GLU A 404 -34.85 2.65 -9.31
CA GLU A 404 -34.40 1.27 -9.51
C GLU A 404 -33.24 0.89 -8.57
N ILE A 405 -32.26 1.78 -8.39
CA ILE A 405 -31.14 1.58 -7.47
C ILE A 405 -31.62 1.44 -6.01
N LEU A 406 -32.55 2.29 -5.57
CA LEU A 406 -33.14 2.19 -4.23
C LEU A 406 -33.95 0.92 -4.03
N GLN A 407 -34.68 0.47 -5.06
CA GLN A 407 -35.42 -0.80 -5.00
C GLN A 407 -34.47 -2.00 -4.86
N GLU A 408 -33.34 -2.00 -5.57
CA GLU A 408 -32.29 -3.01 -5.41
C GLU A 408 -31.65 -2.95 -4.01
N GLU A 409 -31.37 -1.75 -3.49
CA GLU A 409 -30.86 -1.57 -2.12
C GLU A 409 -31.87 -2.06 -1.07
N LYS A 410 -33.16 -1.79 -1.27
CA LYS A 410 -34.23 -2.29 -0.39
C LYS A 410 -34.22 -3.80 -0.34
N GLN A 411 -34.10 -4.48 -1.48
CA GLN A 411 -34.02 -5.94 -1.55
C GLN A 411 -32.78 -6.46 -0.81
N ASP A 412 -31.63 -5.80 -0.95
CA ASP A 412 -30.39 -6.17 -0.27
C ASP A 412 -30.48 -6.02 1.25
N VAL A 413 -30.99 -4.88 1.74
CA VAL A 413 -31.15 -4.61 3.18
C VAL A 413 -32.19 -5.55 3.81
N GLN A 414 -33.20 -5.98 3.04
CA GLN A 414 -34.19 -6.95 3.50
C GLN A 414 -33.67 -8.40 3.48
N ASN A 415 -32.57 -8.70 2.78
CA ASN A 415 -32.02 -10.05 2.69
C ASN A 415 -31.36 -10.46 4.02
N PRO A 416 -31.92 -11.41 4.78
CA PRO A 416 -31.37 -11.80 6.08
C PRO A 416 -29.99 -12.45 5.99
N GLN A 417 -29.58 -12.95 4.82
CA GLN A 417 -28.25 -13.55 4.63
C GLN A 417 -27.14 -12.49 4.64
N ASN A 418 -27.46 -11.25 4.23
CA ASN A 418 -26.51 -10.15 4.13
C ASN A 418 -26.47 -9.30 5.42
N GLN A 419 -27.28 -9.65 6.43
CA GLN A 419 -27.46 -8.86 7.65
C GLN A 419 -26.94 -9.60 8.89
N LEU A 420 -26.42 -8.84 9.85
CA LEU A 420 -26.16 -9.33 11.21
C LEU A 420 -27.47 -9.75 11.89
N LYS A 421 -27.38 -10.64 12.89
CA LYS A 421 -28.57 -11.04 13.66
C LYS A 421 -28.93 -9.96 14.69
N PRO A 422 -30.22 -9.57 14.84
CA PRO A 422 -30.63 -8.41 15.65
C PRO A 422 -30.55 -8.61 17.18
N LYS A 423 -30.22 -9.81 17.66
CA LYS A 423 -30.35 -10.21 19.08
C LYS A 423 -29.26 -11.16 19.59
N ALA A 424 -28.17 -11.36 18.84
CA ALA A 424 -27.07 -12.17 19.35
C ALA A 424 -26.10 -11.23 20.09
N PRO A 425 -26.04 -11.22 21.44
CA PRO A 425 -25.03 -10.45 22.13
C PRO A 425 -23.67 -11.04 21.77
N TYR A 426 -22.81 -10.21 21.20
CA TYR A 426 -21.42 -10.60 20.97
C TYR A 426 -20.68 -10.53 22.30
N ASP A 427 -19.89 -11.55 22.63
CA ASP A 427 -19.03 -11.49 23.80
C ASP A 427 -17.89 -10.50 23.55
N VAL A 428 -17.37 -10.49 22.31
CA VAL A 428 -16.26 -9.64 21.89
C VAL A 428 -16.59 -8.98 20.56
N VAL A 429 -16.44 -7.67 20.51
CA VAL A 429 -16.40 -6.90 19.25
C VAL A 429 -14.97 -6.42 19.02
N VAL A 430 -14.44 -6.63 17.82
CA VAL A 430 -13.10 -6.16 17.44
C VAL A 430 -13.22 -5.21 16.27
N MET A 431 -12.63 -4.03 16.42
CA MET A 431 -12.55 -3.01 15.39
C MET A 431 -11.16 -3.08 14.74
N PHE A 432 -11.14 -3.24 13.43
CA PHE A 432 -9.93 -3.23 12.62
C PHE A 432 -9.98 -2.08 11.64
N ASP A 433 -8.88 -1.33 11.54
CA ASP A 433 -8.69 -0.35 10.47
C ASP A 433 -9.85 0.67 10.42
N VAL A 434 -10.03 1.39 11.53
CA VAL A 434 -11.06 2.43 11.71
C VAL A 434 -10.39 3.68 12.30
N PRO A 435 -9.80 4.55 11.48
CA PRO A 435 -8.98 5.67 11.97
C PRO A 435 -9.76 6.69 12.81
N THR A 436 -11.03 6.88 12.48
CA THR A 436 -11.86 7.99 12.96
C THR A 436 -13.34 7.59 12.98
N PRO A 437 -14.15 8.10 13.92
CA PRO A 437 -15.58 7.78 14.01
C PRO A 437 -16.40 8.20 12.79
N GLU A 438 -15.94 9.17 11.99
CA GLU A 438 -16.55 9.58 10.72
C GLU A 438 -16.52 8.48 9.66
N ARG A 439 -15.53 7.58 9.76
CA ARG A 439 -15.38 6.39 8.91
C ARG A 439 -16.08 5.17 9.50
N PHE A 440 -16.83 5.31 10.60
CA PHE A 440 -17.54 4.24 11.27
C PHE A 440 -19.06 4.47 11.30
N SER A 441 -19.84 3.39 11.26
CA SER A 441 -21.29 3.48 11.31
C SER A 441 -21.84 3.37 12.74
N GLY A 442 -22.74 4.30 13.08
CA GLY A 442 -23.52 4.24 14.32
C GLY A 442 -24.48 3.04 14.39
N ALA A 443 -24.77 2.37 13.26
CA ALA A 443 -25.58 1.15 13.25
C ALA A 443 -24.94 0.01 14.07
N PHE A 444 -23.63 0.08 14.30
CA PHE A 444 -22.92 -0.86 15.16
C PHE A 444 -23.09 -0.62 16.66
N LYS A 445 -23.63 0.53 17.08
CA LYS A 445 -23.80 0.92 18.50
C LYS A 445 -24.48 -0.17 19.33
N GLN A 446 -25.53 -0.79 18.79
CA GLN A 446 -26.27 -1.85 19.47
C GLN A 446 -25.39 -3.09 19.78
N TYR A 447 -24.47 -3.45 18.88
CA TYR A 447 -23.59 -4.60 19.05
C TYR A 447 -22.42 -4.29 19.96
N ILE A 448 -21.89 -3.05 19.91
CA ILE A 448 -20.79 -2.59 20.76
C ILE A 448 -21.25 -2.40 22.21
N GLY A 449 -22.40 -1.74 22.42
CA GLY A 449 -22.92 -1.43 23.75
C GLY A 449 -23.30 -2.67 24.57
N GLU A 450 -23.65 -3.76 23.89
CA GLU A 450 -24.00 -5.04 24.52
C GLU A 450 -22.79 -5.98 24.70
N ALA A 451 -21.63 -5.64 24.14
CA ALA A 451 -20.46 -6.50 24.16
C ALA A 451 -19.78 -6.54 25.54
N LYS A 452 -19.31 -7.73 25.96
CA LYS A 452 -18.55 -7.86 27.21
C LYS A 452 -17.19 -7.19 27.10
N LYS A 453 -16.56 -7.31 25.92
CA LYS A 453 -15.26 -6.72 25.58
C LYS A 453 -15.31 -6.07 24.21
N VAL A 454 -14.57 -4.98 24.09
CA VAL A 454 -14.33 -4.29 22.81
C VAL A 454 -12.82 -4.15 22.65
N VAL A 455 -12.33 -4.51 21.48
CA VAL A 455 -10.91 -4.44 21.10
C VAL A 455 -10.77 -3.47 19.92
N TYR A 456 -9.70 -2.69 19.92
CA TYR A 456 -9.39 -1.72 18.87
C TYR A 456 -7.98 -1.96 18.33
N VAL A 457 -7.85 -2.23 17.03
CA VAL A 457 -6.56 -2.48 16.36
C VAL A 457 -6.46 -1.63 15.09
N ASP A 458 -5.44 -0.78 15.01
CA ASP A 458 -5.31 0.19 13.91
C ASP A 458 -3.85 0.50 13.57
N HIS A 459 -3.61 0.94 12.34
CA HIS A 459 -2.30 1.38 11.84
C HIS A 459 -2.28 2.87 11.43
N HIS A 460 -3.34 3.61 11.72
CA HIS A 460 -3.39 5.06 11.53
C HIS A 460 -2.96 5.82 12.80
N PRO A 461 -2.60 7.11 12.68
CA PRO A 461 -2.44 7.97 13.84
C PRO A 461 -3.69 7.96 14.73
N HIS A 462 -3.52 7.74 16.03
CA HIS A 462 -4.64 7.55 16.94
C HIS A 462 -5.37 8.87 17.28
N ARG A 463 -6.61 9.01 16.82
CA ARG A 463 -7.45 10.21 17.04
C ARG A 463 -8.35 10.09 18.28
N LEU A 464 -7.74 9.96 19.46
CA LEU A 464 -8.44 9.66 20.72
C LEU A 464 -9.60 10.64 21.02
N GLY A 465 -9.38 11.94 20.86
CA GLY A 465 -10.38 12.98 21.17
C GLY A 465 -11.63 12.94 20.27
N GLU A 466 -11.48 12.55 19.00
CA GLU A 466 -12.62 12.36 18.09
C GLU A 466 -13.49 11.20 18.58
N TRP A 467 -12.86 10.08 18.96
CA TRP A 467 -13.56 8.90 19.49
C TRP A 467 -14.28 9.16 20.81
N GLN A 468 -13.65 9.91 21.73
CA GLN A 468 -14.28 10.32 22.99
C GLN A 468 -15.56 11.12 22.73
N THR A 469 -15.52 12.06 21.78
CA THR A 469 -16.68 12.90 21.41
C THR A 469 -17.79 12.07 20.74
N ALA A 470 -17.42 11.03 19.99
CA ALA A 470 -18.36 10.22 19.23
C ALA A 470 -18.95 9.02 20.00
N GLN A 471 -18.62 8.82 21.29
CA GLN A 471 -19.04 7.66 22.08
C GLN A 471 -20.57 7.44 22.03
N GLU A 472 -21.38 8.49 22.16
CA GLU A 472 -22.84 8.35 22.12
C GLU A 472 -23.36 7.91 20.75
N LYS A 473 -22.66 8.27 19.67
CA LYS A 473 -23.04 7.90 18.31
C LYS A 473 -22.62 6.47 17.97
N THR A 474 -21.40 6.08 18.36
CA THR A 474 -20.78 4.81 17.95
C THR A 474 -20.98 3.70 18.97
N GLY A 475 -21.26 4.03 20.23
CA GLY A 475 -21.25 3.10 21.37
C GLY A 475 -19.86 2.77 21.89
N LEU A 476 -18.79 3.22 21.23
CA LEU A 476 -17.42 2.92 21.62
C LEU A 476 -16.95 3.85 22.75
N ASN A 477 -16.73 3.29 23.93
CA ASN A 477 -16.00 3.98 24.99
C ASN A 477 -14.50 3.68 24.83
N ILE A 478 -13.79 4.53 24.09
CA ILE A 478 -12.39 4.31 23.74
C ILE A 478 -11.46 4.36 24.98
N ASP A 479 -11.76 5.19 25.98
CA ASP A 479 -10.98 5.28 27.21
C ASP A 479 -11.02 3.95 27.98
N LYS A 480 -12.20 3.31 28.03
CA LYS A 480 -12.34 1.99 28.64
C LYS A 480 -11.57 0.92 27.87
N VAL A 481 -11.47 1.02 26.54
CA VAL A 481 -10.66 0.08 25.73
C VAL A 481 -9.17 0.23 26.11
N HIS A 482 -8.66 1.46 26.20
CA HIS A 482 -7.28 1.75 26.64
C HIS A 482 -7.01 1.32 28.08
N GLN A 483 -7.90 1.66 29.02
CA GLN A 483 -7.77 1.29 30.44
C GLN A 483 -7.71 -0.23 30.63
N ASN A 484 -8.37 -1.00 29.78
CA ASN A 484 -8.32 -2.46 29.80
C ASN A 484 -7.14 -3.05 29.02
N GLY A 485 -6.28 -2.22 28.41
CA GLY A 485 -5.18 -2.67 27.56
C GLY A 485 -5.65 -3.41 26.32
N LEU A 486 -6.77 -3.00 25.72
CA LEU A 486 -7.39 -3.64 24.54
C LEU A 486 -7.32 -2.77 23.28
N ALA A 487 -6.51 -1.71 23.30
CA ALA A 487 -6.19 -0.89 22.15
C ALA A 487 -4.75 -1.16 21.72
N TRP A 488 -4.55 -1.55 20.46
CA TRP A 488 -3.23 -1.67 19.84
C TRP A 488 -3.17 -0.83 18.57
N VAL A 489 -2.43 0.28 18.63
CA VAL A 489 -2.22 1.17 17.49
C VAL A 489 -0.75 1.20 17.13
N ALA A 490 -0.41 1.02 15.86
CA ALA A 490 0.96 1.03 15.36
C ALA A 490 1.05 1.80 14.02
N ASP A 491 1.19 3.12 14.11
CA ASP A 491 1.02 4.05 12.97
C ASP A 491 2.12 3.96 11.88
N ALA A 492 3.30 3.51 12.28
CA ALA A 492 4.42 3.27 11.38
C ALA A 492 4.20 2.03 10.50
N VAL A 493 3.27 1.14 10.89
CA VAL A 493 3.04 -0.12 10.20
C VAL A 493 2.25 0.11 8.91
N PRO A 494 2.70 -0.45 7.77
CA PRO A 494 2.09 -0.26 6.47
C PRO A 494 0.65 -0.63 6.26
N ALA A 495 0.07 -1.46 7.12
CA ALA A 495 -1.25 -2.04 6.90
C ALA A 495 -1.74 -2.68 8.19
N ALA A 496 -3.00 -2.50 8.52
CA ALA A 496 -3.68 -3.19 9.62
C ALA A 496 -3.65 -4.72 9.44
N THR A 497 -3.66 -5.23 8.19
CA THR A 497 -3.50 -6.66 7.92
C THR A 497 -2.18 -7.25 8.41
N GLN A 498 -1.11 -6.47 8.57
CA GLN A 498 0.12 -6.94 9.23
C GLN A 498 -0.11 -7.19 10.72
N LEU A 499 -0.83 -6.27 11.39
CA LEU A 499 -1.19 -6.41 12.80
C LEU A 499 -2.11 -7.62 13.01
N VAL A 500 -3.11 -7.80 12.13
CA VAL A 500 -4.00 -8.97 12.16
C VAL A 500 -3.24 -10.27 11.93
N GLY A 501 -2.31 -10.31 10.97
CA GLY A 501 -1.51 -11.51 10.73
C GLY A 501 -0.63 -11.88 11.94
N ALA A 502 -0.16 -10.89 12.70
CA ALA A 502 0.53 -11.12 13.97
C ALA A 502 -0.39 -11.73 15.05
N LEU A 503 -1.62 -11.22 15.21
CA LEU A 503 -2.61 -11.82 16.11
C LEU A 503 -2.96 -13.25 15.69
N ALA A 504 -3.18 -13.48 14.39
CA ALA A 504 -3.48 -14.81 13.85
C ALA A 504 -2.35 -15.81 14.10
N SER A 505 -1.09 -15.38 13.91
CA SER A 505 0.10 -16.20 14.21
C SER A 505 0.17 -16.58 15.68
N LYS A 506 -0.04 -15.63 16.60
CA LYS A 506 -0.05 -15.89 18.05
C LYS A 506 -1.16 -16.86 18.47
N LEU A 507 -2.35 -16.78 17.87
CA LEU A 507 -3.46 -17.70 18.15
C LEU A 507 -3.23 -19.12 17.60
N MET A 508 -2.51 -19.21 16.46
CA MET A 508 -2.26 -20.45 15.73
C MET A 508 -0.76 -20.67 15.51
N PRO A 509 0.00 -21.07 16.54
CA PRO A 509 1.45 -21.27 16.43
C PRO A 509 1.87 -22.37 15.43
N ASP A 510 0.94 -23.24 15.02
CA ASP A 510 1.19 -24.22 13.96
C ASP A 510 1.37 -23.57 12.57
N LEU A 511 0.94 -22.32 12.36
CA LEU A 511 1.20 -21.59 11.12
C LEU A 511 2.70 -21.40 10.88
N ASN A 512 3.48 -21.09 11.92
CA ASN A 512 4.93 -20.99 11.84
C ASN A 512 5.57 -22.32 11.40
N LYS A 513 5.08 -23.45 11.94
CA LYS A 513 5.57 -24.79 11.55
C LYS A 513 5.26 -25.13 10.09
N ILE A 514 4.08 -24.72 9.60
CA ILE A 514 3.73 -24.88 8.19
C ILE A 514 4.66 -24.03 7.32
N ALA A 515 4.81 -22.75 7.67
CA ALA A 515 5.64 -21.84 6.91
C ALA A 515 7.11 -22.27 6.85
N ASN A 516 7.63 -22.89 7.91
CA ASN A 516 9.01 -23.42 7.96
C ASN A 516 9.17 -24.79 7.30
N GLY A 517 8.08 -25.37 6.76
CA GLY A 517 8.10 -26.70 6.15
C GLY A 517 8.19 -27.87 7.14
N GLU A 518 8.10 -27.60 8.45
CA GLU A 518 8.08 -28.62 9.50
C GLU A 518 6.79 -29.45 9.45
N LYS A 519 5.70 -28.86 8.97
CA LYS A 519 4.41 -29.52 8.71
C LYS A 519 3.88 -29.13 7.34
N LYS A 520 3.10 -30.00 6.68
CA LYS A 520 2.33 -29.60 5.51
C LYS A 520 0.99 -29.01 5.96
N ALA A 521 0.50 -28.00 5.25
CA ALA A 521 -0.80 -27.41 5.52
C ALA A 521 -1.93 -28.45 5.51
N ALA A 522 -1.89 -29.40 4.57
CA ALA A 522 -2.87 -30.49 4.46
C ALA A 522 -2.88 -31.46 5.65
N ASP A 523 -1.77 -31.56 6.42
CA ASP A 523 -1.68 -32.43 7.59
C ASP A 523 -2.28 -31.77 8.84
N VAL A 524 -2.25 -30.43 8.90
CA VAL A 524 -2.84 -29.61 9.97
C VAL A 524 -4.33 -29.35 9.69
N PHE A 525 -4.63 -28.95 8.45
CA PHE A 525 -5.96 -28.60 7.97
C PHE A 525 -6.50 -29.70 7.07
N LYS A 526 -7.09 -30.72 7.70
CA LYS A 526 -7.42 -32.00 7.08
C LYS A 526 -8.65 -31.96 6.16
N THR A 527 -9.58 -31.05 6.43
CA THR A 527 -10.83 -30.93 5.66
C THR A 527 -10.70 -29.87 4.56
N GLN A 528 -11.48 -30.02 3.49
CA GLN A 528 -11.53 -29.02 2.41
C GLN A 528 -11.96 -27.65 2.94
N ASP A 529 -12.94 -27.62 3.85
CA ASP A 529 -13.41 -26.41 4.52
C ASP A 529 -12.30 -25.69 5.30
N GLN A 530 -11.48 -26.41 6.07
CA GLN A 530 -10.32 -25.82 6.73
C GLN A 530 -9.29 -25.29 5.72
N GLN A 531 -9.01 -26.02 4.64
CA GLN A 531 -8.10 -25.54 3.61
C GLN A 531 -8.63 -24.30 2.88
N ASP A 532 -9.95 -24.22 2.66
CA ASP A 532 -10.61 -23.06 2.06
C ASP A 532 -10.56 -21.85 2.98
N LYS A 533 -10.77 -22.02 4.28
CA LYS A 533 -10.57 -20.96 5.29
C LYS A 533 -9.12 -20.49 5.37
N LEU A 534 -8.14 -21.40 5.28
CA LEU A 534 -6.72 -21.02 5.24
C LEU A 534 -6.40 -20.17 4.01
N LYS A 535 -6.91 -20.56 2.84
CA LYS A 535 -6.78 -19.75 1.61
C LYS A 535 -7.45 -18.40 1.74
N ALA A 536 -8.68 -18.36 2.27
CA ALA A 536 -9.41 -17.12 2.50
C ALA A 536 -8.65 -16.19 3.45
N MET A 537 -8.08 -16.72 4.53
CA MET A 537 -7.22 -15.97 5.45
C MET A 537 -5.99 -15.40 4.72
N SER A 538 -5.20 -16.24 4.05
CA SER A 538 -3.99 -15.79 3.34
C SER A 538 -4.32 -14.78 2.24
N ALA A 539 -5.37 -15.02 1.45
CA ALA A 539 -5.80 -14.13 0.37
C ALA A 539 -6.23 -12.76 0.90
N ALA A 540 -7.06 -12.72 1.94
CA ALA A 540 -7.53 -11.48 2.55
C ALA A 540 -6.37 -10.63 3.09
N LEU A 541 -5.48 -11.23 3.88
CA LEU A 541 -4.33 -10.54 4.47
C LEU A 541 -3.32 -10.05 3.42
N VAL A 542 -3.05 -10.86 2.39
CA VAL A 542 -2.17 -10.48 1.27
C VAL A 542 -2.78 -9.35 0.44
N THR A 543 -4.09 -9.39 0.18
CA THR A 543 -4.77 -8.32 -0.54
C THR A 543 -4.63 -7.00 0.19
N GLY A 544 -4.85 -6.97 1.51
CA GLY A 544 -4.72 -5.74 2.30
C GLY A 544 -3.33 -5.13 2.26
N MET A 545 -2.30 -5.91 2.57
CA MET A 545 -0.91 -5.47 2.47
C MET A 545 -0.57 -4.99 1.06
N SER A 546 -1.05 -5.68 0.02
CA SER A 546 -0.82 -5.29 -1.36
C SER A 546 -1.50 -3.96 -1.70
N THR A 547 -2.77 -3.76 -1.31
CA THR A 547 -3.49 -2.53 -1.67
C THR A 547 -2.93 -1.32 -0.95
N ASP A 548 -2.57 -1.44 0.33
CA ASP A 548 -2.13 -0.29 1.12
C ASP A 548 -0.68 0.13 0.77
N THR A 549 0.16 -0.83 0.40
CA THR A 549 1.53 -0.56 -0.06
C THR A 549 1.66 -0.26 -1.56
N GLY A 550 0.54 -0.21 -2.29
CA GLY A 550 0.54 -0.01 -3.74
C GLY A 550 1.27 -1.12 -4.50
N SER A 551 0.91 -2.38 -4.24
CA SER A 551 1.58 -3.59 -4.75
C SER A 551 3.05 -3.67 -4.34
N PHE A 552 3.32 -3.38 -3.06
CA PHE A 552 4.67 -3.41 -2.49
C PHE A 552 5.65 -2.47 -3.22
N LEU A 553 5.15 -1.41 -3.86
CA LEU A 553 5.98 -0.37 -4.48
C LEU A 553 6.46 0.64 -3.45
N ARG A 554 5.77 0.74 -2.31
CA ARG A 554 6.02 1.69 -1.25
C ARG A 554 6.36 0.92 0.02
N THR A 555 7.46 1.30 0.67
CA THR A 555 7.64 1.06 2.10
C THR A 555 6.76 2.11 2.78
N ALA A 556 5.76 1.71 3.56
CA ALA A 556 4.71 2.63 3.96
C ALA A 556 5.17 3.78 4.86
N ASN A 557 4.26 4.76 5.02
CA ASN A 557 4.23 5.85 5.99
C ASN A 557 5.60 6.49 6.30
N LEU A 558 6.49 6.53 5.31
CA LEU A 558 7.78 7.20 5.45
C LEU A 558 7.53 8.69 5.65
N LEU A 559 8.00 9.20 6.78
CA LEU A 559 7.97 10.62 7.06
C LEU A 559 9.06 11.34 6.26
N PRO A 560 8.95 12.66 6.01
CA PRO A 560 9.99 13.42 5.32
C PRO A 560 11.40 13.23 5.91
N GLU A 561 11.49 13.14 7.24
CA GLU A 561 12.73 12.86 7.97
C GLU A 561 13.27 11.45 7.73
N ASP A 562 12.42 10.46 7.43
CA ASP A 562 12.86 9.12 7.05
C ASP A 562 13.48 9.14 5.65
N MET A 563 13.00 10.01 4.76
CA MET A 563 13.57 10.15 3.42
C MET A 563 14.99 10.73 3.45
N LEU A 564 15.35 11.46 4.52
CA LEU A 564 16.73 11.93 4.76
C LEU A 564 17.68 10.81 5.22
N LYS A 565 17.14 9.68 5.69
CA LYS A 565 17.94 8.52 6.12
C LYS A 565 18.34 7.68 4.90
N PRO A 566 19.51 7.02 4.97
CA PRO A 566 19.86 5.98 4.02
C PRO A 566 18.75 4.94 3.88
N ALA A 567 18.49 4.43 2.67
CA ALA A 567 17.37 3.53 2.36
C ALA A 567 17.27 2.31 3.30
N GLN A 568 18.41 1.73 3.68
CA GLN A 568 18.53 0.60 4.60
C GLN A 568 18.27 0.96 6.08
N GLN A 569 18.21 2.24 6.42
CA GLN A 569 17.89 2.76 7.75
C GLN A 569 16.46 3.30 7.85
N ARG A 570 15.73 3.34 6.73
CA ARG A 570 14.32 3.75 6.72
C ARG A 570 13.47 2.66 7.39
N PRO A 571 12.41 3.03 8.13
CA PRO A 571 11.47 2.06 8.67
C PRO A 571 10.93 1.14 7.55
N ASN A 572 11.08 -0.17 7.74
CA ASN A 572 10.52 -1.16 6.84
C ASN A 572 10.07 -2.39 7.62
N PHE A 573 8.76 -2.59 7.65
CA PHE A 573 8.08 -3.64 8.39
C PHE A 573 7.77 -4.86 7.52
N MET A 574 8.48 -5.04 6.41
CA MET A 574 8.48 -6.23 5.57
C MET A 574 7.10 -6.68 5.03
N PRO A 575 6.22 -5.78 4.52
CA PRO A 575 4.89 -6.17 4.04
C PRO A 575 4.93 -7.17 2.88
N GLU A 576 5.90 -7.06 1.97
CA GLU A 576 6.08 -8.06 0.91
C GLU A 576 6.61 -9.37 1.50
N GLY A 577 7.53 -9.30 2.46
CA GLY A 577 8.09 -10.46 3.15
C GLY A 577 7.03 -11.27 3.91
N MET A 578 6.15 -10.60 4.63
CA MET A 578 5.01 -11.21 5.32
C MET A 578 3.97 -11.77 4.35
N SER A 579 3.76 -11.10 3.22
CA SER A 579 2.92 -11.63 2.14
C SER A 579 3.49 -12.93 1.56
N LYS A 580 4.81 -13.02 1.33
CA LYS A 580 5.48 -14.27 0.91
C LYS A 580 5.29 -15.38 1.94
N TRP A 581 5.35 -15.03 3.23
CA TRP A 581 5.10 -15.98 4.31
C TRP A 581 3.68 -16.53 4.28
N LEU A 582 2.67 -15.66 4.14
CA LEU A 582 1.26 -16.05 4.07
C LEU A 582 0.91 -16.88 2.82
N MET A 583 1.47 -16.51 1.66
CA MET A 583 1.30 -17.26 0.41
C MET A 583 1.82 -18.69 0.57
N GLY A 584 3.00 -18.85 1.17
CA GLY A 584 3.62 -20.15 1.44
C GLY A 584 2.79 -21.08 2.35
N LEU A 585 1.89 -20.55 3.18
CA LEU A 585 0.96 -21.37 3.96
C LEU A 585 0.02 -22.20 3.07
N THR A 586 -0.24 -21.73 1.85
CA THR A 586 -1.17 -22.36 0.91
C THR A 586 -0.46 -23.26 -0.12
N ASP A 587 0.83 -23.54 0.08
CA ASP A 587 1.57 -24.48 -0.75
C ASP A 587 1.04 -25.91 -0.56
N GLY A 588 0.78 -26.59 -1.68
CA GLY A 588 0.34 -27.98 -1.69
C GLY A 588 -1.16 -28.19 -1.44
N ILE A 589 -1.95 -27.13 -1.23
CA ILE A 589 -3.42 -27.21 -1.23
C ILE A 589 -3.99 -26.72 -2.58
N LYS A 590 -5.19 -27.18 -2.95
CA LYS A 590 -5.81 -26.85 -4.25
C LYS A 590 -6.19 -25.36 -4.32
N GLY A 591 -5.69 -24.67 -5.34
CA GLY A 591 -5.97 -23.24 -5.58
C GLY A 591 -5.11 -22.31 -4.72
N THR A 592 -3.78 -22.51 -4.75
CA THR A 592 -2.77 -21.73 -4.03
C THR A 592 -2.96 -20.22 -4.21
N ILE A 593 -2.73 -19.47 -3.13
CA ILE A 593 -2.69 -18.01 -3.12
C ILE A 593 -1.23 -17.60 -3.35
N ASP A 594 -0.95 -17.07 -4.52
CA ASP A 594 0.38 -16.61 -4.92
C ASP A 594 0.31 -15.23 -5.60
N LYS A 595 1.45 -14.72 -6.09
CA LYS A 595 1.53 -13.44 -6.81
C LYS A 595 0.74 -13.46 -8.12
N LYS A 596 0.54 -14.64 -8.73
CA LYS A 596 -0.30 -14.80 -9.92
C LYS A 596 -1.77 -14.64 -9.57
N TRP A 597 -2.26 -15.32 -8.53
CA TRP A 597 -3.61 -15.14 -8.01
C TRP A 597 -3.87 -13.67 -7.67
N LEU A 598 -2.97 -13.02 -6.93
CA LEU A 598 -3.11 -11.62 -6.54
C LEU A 598 -3.31 -10.71 -7.76
N ARG A 599 -2.47 -10.87 -8.78
CA ARG A 599 -2.55 -10.11 -10.04
C ARG A 599 -3.84 -10.38 -10.83
N GLU A 600 -4.28 -11.62 -10.88
CA GLU A 600 -5.42 -12.03 -11.71
C GLU A 600 -6.77 -11.71 -11.07
N ASN A 601 -6.82 -11.58 -9.74
CA ASN A 601 -8.06 -11.40 -8.99
C ASN A 601 -8.18 -10.00 -8.39
N ILE A 602 -7.08 -9.34 -8.03
CA ILE A 602 -7.10 -8.02 -7.41
C ILE A 602 -6.70 -6.96 -8.46
N SER A 603 -7.65 -6.64 -9.32
CA SER A 603 -7.54 -5.57 -10.32
C SER A 603 -8.84 -4.79 -10.44
N TYR A 604 -8.72 -3.47 -10.54
CA TYR A 604 -9.81 -2.52 -10.55
C TYR A 604 -10.34 -2.37 -11.97
N ASP A 605 -11.64 -2.57 -12.20
CA ASP A 605 -12.18 -2.19 -13.50
C ASP A 605 -13.68 -1.92 -13.48
N LEU A 606 -14.09 -0.89 -14.23
CA LEU A 606 -15.49 -0.71 -14.62
C LEU A 606 -15.81 -1.68 -15.77
N ASP A 607 -17.08 -1.99 -15.94
CA ASP A 607 -17.48 -2.89 -17.03
C ASP A 607 -17.17 -2.24 -18.41
N ASP A 608 -16.32 -2.91 -19.19
CA ASP A 608 -15.85 -2.45 -20.51
C ASP A 608 -16.54 -3.18 -21.68
N ASN A 609 -17.72 -3.79 -21.44
CA ASN A 609 -18.46 -4.40 -22.55
C ASN A 609 -19.22 -3.34 -23.34
N LYS A 610 -19.32 -3.55 -24.65
CA LYS A 610 -20.13 -2.69 -25.52
C LYS A 610 -21.61 -2.87 -25.19
N ILE A 611 -22.28 -1.75 -25.00
CA ILE A 611 -23.74 -1.70 -24.94
C ILE A 611 -24.25 -1.53 -26.38
N PRO A 612 -25.26 -2.31 -26.81
CA PRO A 612 -25.88 -2.12 -28.11
C PRO A 612 -26.31 -0.66 -28.32
N ASP A 613 -26.07 -0.14 -29.52
CA ASP A 613 -26.45 1.21 -29.95
C ASP A 613 -25.72 2.37 -29.27
N LEU A 614 -24.66 2.11 -28.50
CA LEU A 614 -23.76 3.12 -27.95
C LEU A 614 -22.36 3.03 -28.56
N ASP A 615 -21.76 4.19 -28.82
CA ASP A 615 -20.43 4.30 -29.43
C ASP A 615 -19.29 3.98 -28.44
N LEU A 616 -19.49 4.31 -27.16
CA LEU A 616 -18.51 4.14 -26.08
C LEU A 616 -19.00 3.14 -25.04
N THR A 617 -18.06 2.40 -24.44
CA THR A 617 -18.30 1.63 -23.21
C THR A 617 -18.38 2.56 -22.00
N ALA A 618 -18.85 2.05 -20.85
CA ALA A 618 -18.87 2.84 -19.62
C ALA A 618 -17.46 3.32 -19.21
N ARG A 619 -16.45 2.47 -19.40
CA ARG A 619 -15.05 2.82 -19.18
C ARG A 619 -14.56 3.89 -20.16
N GLU A 620 -14.87 3.78 -21.45
CA GLU A 620 -14.49 4.80 -22.43
C GLU A 620 -15.18 6.14 -22.18
N THR A 621 -16.44 6.15 -21.75
CA THR A 621 -17.15 7.36 -21.32
C THR A 621 -16.48 8.00 -20.09
N MET A 622 -16.08 7.20 -19.11
CA MET A 622 -15.31 7.69 -17.95
C MET A 622 -14.00 8.35 -18.38
N LEU A 623 -13.28 7.75 -19.33
CA LEU A 623 -12.06 8.33 -19.88
C LEU A 623 -12.33 9.64 -20.62
N ASP A 624 -13.40 9.71 -21.41
CA ASP A 624 -13.78 10.92 -22.14
C ASP A 624 -14.07 12.08 -21.18
N TYR A 625 -14.83 11.82 -20.12
CA TYR A 625 -15.05 12.82 -19.07
C TYR A 625 -13.77 13.20 -18.33
N SER A 626 -12.89 12.23 -18.04
CA SER A 626 -11.59 12.51 -17.42
C SER A 626 -10.70 13.40 -18.30
N VAL A 627 -10.68 13.15 -19.62
CA VAL A 627 -9.91 13.95 -20.59
C VAL A 627 -10.49 15.35 -20.71
N LYS A 628 -11.82 15.50 -20.78
CA LYS A 628 -12.50 16.81 -20.84
C LYS A 628 -12.37 17.61 -19.55
N GLY A 629 -12.34 16.93 -18.40
CA GLY A 629 -12.14 17.51 -17.08
C GLY A 629 -10.67 17.74 -16.71
N LYS A 630 -9.72 17.37 -17.58
CA LYS A 630 -8.28 17.48 -17.35
C LYS A 630 -7.85 18.94 -17.38
N VAL A 631 -7.19 19.40 -16.32
CA VAL A 631 -6.58 20.71 -16.18
C VAL A 631 -5.11 20.54 -15.82
N ILE A 632 -4.24 21.16 -16.61
CA ILE A 632 -2.82 21.32 -16.29
C ILE A 632 -2.63 22.75 -15.81
N ALA A 633 -2.24 22.94 -14.55
CA ALA A 633 -2.15 24.27 -13.98
C ALA A 633 -0.84 24.97 -14.38
N GLU A 634 -0.97 26.25 -14.73
CA GLU A 634 0.14 27.12 -15.13
C GLU A 634 0.12 28.43 -14.35
N ASP A 635 1.30 28.95 -14.04
CA ASP A 635 1.52 30.28 -13.47
C ASP A 635 2.31 31.14 -14.46
N GLU A 636 1.99 32.43 -14.54
CA GLU A 636 2.61 33.36 -15.51
C GLU A 636 4.13 33.46 -15.37
N LYS A 637 4.66 33.26 -14.15
CA LYS A 637 6.09 33.39 -13.84
C LYS A 637 6.78 32.04 -13.76
N LEU A 638 6.10 31.02 -13.24
CA LEU A 638 6.67 29.69 -13.01
C LEU A 638 6.44 28.72 -14.17
N GLY A 639 5.60 29.06 -15.15
CA GLY A 639 5.15 28.16 -16.21
C GLY A 639 4.25 27.05 -15.66
N THR A 640 4.30 25.86 -16.25
CA THR A 640 3.58 24.69 -15.74
C THR A 640 4.10 24.29 -14.37
N ILE A 641 3.24 24.25 -13.35
CA ILE A 641 3.63 24.12 -11.92
C ILE A 641 3.62 22.67 -11.39
N GLY A 642 3.48 21.68 -12.28
CA GLY A 642 3.42 20.27 -11.92
C GLY A 642 2.14 19.89 -11.17
N LEU A 643 1.04 20.62 -11.38
CA LEU A 643 -0.28 20.32 -10.81
C LEU A 643 -1.25 19.90 -11.93
N GLY A 644 -1.63 18.63 -11.91
CA GLY A 644 -2.67 18.08 -12.76
C GLY A 644 -3.97 17.86 -11.97
N ILE A 645 -5.10 18.28 -12.53
CA ILE A 645 -6.42 18.11 -11.91
C ILE A 645 -7.36 17.43 -12.91
N VAL A 646 -8.16 16.48 -12.46
CA VAL A 646 -9.35 16.00 -13.16
C VAL A 646 -10.58 16.47 -12.42
N GLN A 647 -11.46 17.20 -13.09
CA GLN A 647 -12.72 17.70 -12.53
C GLN A 647 -13.89 16.96 -13.16
N VAL A 648 -14.75 16.35 -12.35
CA VAL A 648 -15.96 15.65 -12.83
C VAL A 648 -17.18 15.99 -11.97
N ASP A 649 -18.29 16.30 -12.62
CA ASP A 649 -19.53 16.61 -11.91
C ASP A 649 -20.34 15.35 -11.59
N TYR A 650 -21.42 15.52 -10.84
CA TYR A 650 -22.28 14.43 -10.41
C TYR A 650 -22.95 13.73 -11.60
N ASP A 651 -23.42 14.49 -12.59
CA ASP A 651 -24.19 13.96 -13.71
C ASP A 651 -23.30 13.10 -14.62
N GLN A 652 -22.04 13.50 -14.82
CA GLN A 652 -21.02 12.72 -15.51
C GLN A 652 -20.72 11.40 -14.79
N MET A 653 -20.55 11.43 -13.47
CA MET A 653 -20.34 10.20 -12.70
C MET A 653 -21.58 9.29 -12.73
N PHE A 654 -22.78 9.87 -12.64
CA PHE A 654 -24.03 9.14 -12.68
C PHE A 654 -24.28 8.50 -14.06
N ASP A 655 -23.92 9.17 -15.15
CA ASP A 655 -23.97 8.60 -16.50
C ASP A 655 -23.08 7.36 -16.62
N VAL A 656 -21.81 7.46 -16.20
CA VAL A 656 -20.88 6.31 -16.16
C VAL A 656 -21.44 5.17 -15.30
N TRP A 657 -22.05 5.50 -14.15
CA TRP A 657 -22.65 4.51 -13.25
C TRP A 657 -23.80 3.77 -13.92
N ASN A 658 -24.71 4.48 -14.57
CA ASN A 658 -25.84 3.90 -15.28
C ASN A 658 -25.41 3.03 -16.45
N LEU A 659 -24.42 3.49 -17.24
CA LEU A 659 -23.87 2.72 -18.34
C LEU A 659 -23.25 1.42 -17.84
N ALA A 660 -22.40 1.49 -16.80
CA ALA A 660 -21.79 0.29 -16.22
C ALA A 660 -22.86 -0.72 -15.76
N ARG A 661 -23.86 -0.26 -15.01
CA ARG A 661 -24.98 -1.09 -14.52
C ARG A 661 -25.80 -1.70 -15.66
N LYS A 662 -26.08 -0.94 -16.73
CA LYS A 662 -26.79 -1.44 -17.91
C LYS A 662 -26.00 -2.54 -18.61
N SER A 663 -24.69 -2.35 -18.78
CA SER A 663 -23.79 -3.34 -19.37
C SER A 663 -23.78 -4.64 -18.55
N GLU A 664 -23.69 -4.53 -17.23
CA GLU A 664 -23.73 -5.69 -16.33
C GLU A 664 -25.05 -6.44 -16.40
N LYS A 665 -26.19 -5.75 -16.46
CA LYS A 665 -27.52 -6.39 -16.62
C LYS A 665 -27.60 -7.19 -17.92
N ILE A 666 -27.11 -6.63 -19.03
CA ILE A 666 -27.09 -7.33 -20.33
C ILE A 666 -26.23 -8.61 -20.26
N LYS A 667 -25.08 -8.56 -19.57
CA LYS A 667 -24.10 -9.65 -19.56
C LYS A 667 -24.35 -10.71 -18.49
N LYS A 668 -24.70 -10.27 -17.28
CA LYS A 668 -24.76 -11.08 -16.05
C LYS A 668 -26.19 -11.26 -15.53
N GLY A 669 -27.17 -10.53 -16.07
CA GLY A 669 -28.55 -10.53 -15.58
C GLY A 669 -28.79 -9.71 -14.31
N LYS A 670 -27.76 -9.10 -13.72
CA LYS A 670 -27.83 -8.22 -12.54
C LYS A 670 -26.79 -7.11 -12.61
N ALA A 671 -27.07 -5.97 -11.98
CA ALA A 671 -26.11 -4.88 -11.81
C ALA A 671 -25.51 -4.90 -10.41
N GLU A 672 -24.20 -4.65 -10.32
CA GLU A 672 -23.47 -4.69 -9.05
C GLU A 672 -22.52 -3.50 -8.89
N THR A 673 -22.23 -2.77 -9.97
CA THR A 673 -21.43 -1.55 -9.93
C THR A 673 -22.08 -0.52 -9.02
N THR A 674 -21.31 0.01 -8.08
CA THR A 674 -21.71 1.05 -7.13
C THR A 674 -21.19 2.42 -7.56
N PHE A 675 -21.73 3.49 -6.96
CA PHE A 675 -21.21 4.84 -7.22
C PHE A 675 -19.76 5.00 -6.72
N LEU A 676 -19.39 4.33 -5.61
CA LEU A 676 -18.01 4.26 -5.14
C LEU A 676 -17.09 3.60 -6.17
N ASP A 677 -17.59 2.60 -6.91
CA ASP A 677 -16.83 2.00 -8.01
C ASP A 677 -16.59 3.02 -9.15
N VAL A 678 -17.55 3.89 -9.45
CA VAL A 678 -17.30 4.94 -10.45
C VAL A 678 -16.25 5.94 -9.96
N GLN A 679 -16.35 6.39 -8.70
CA GLN A 679 -15.36 7.30 -8.11
C GLN A 679 -13.95 6.71 -8.12
N ASN A 680 -13.81 5.44 -7.74
CA ASN A 680 -12.51 4.75 -7.77
C ASN A 680 -12.00 4.55 -9.20
N GLY A 681 -12.88 4.36 -10.18
CA GLY A 681 -12.54 4.32 -11.60
C GLY A 681 -11.87 5.61 -12.07
N PHE A 682 -12.46 6.77 -11.77
CA PHE A 682 -11.84 8.07 -12.06
C PHE A 682 -10.50 8.25 -11.31
N LYS A 683 -10.47 7.87 -10.03
CA LYS A 683 -9.30 8.04 -9.15
C LYS A 683 -8.08 7.25 -9.61
N TYR A 684 -8.29 6.01 -10.07
CA TYR A 684 -7.22 5.10 -10.47
C TYR A 684 -7.08 4.95 -12.00
N GLY A 685 -7.86 5.72 -12.75
CA GLY A 685 -7.87 5.72 -14.21
C GLY A 685 -6.58 6.24 -14.83
N GLU A 686 -6.48 6.02 -16.13
CA GLU A 686 -5.30 6.30 -16.97
C GLU A 686 -4.89 7.76 -16.89
N VAL A 687 -5.86 8.69 -16.95
CA VAL A 687 -5.58 10.14 -16.89
C VAL A 687 -4.92 10.51 -15.57
N MET A 688 -5.47 10.07 -14.43
CA MET A 688 -4.88 10.33 -13.11
C MET A 688 -3.49 9.70 -12.96
N ASN A 689 -3.27 8.53 -13.57
CA ASN A 689 -1.97 7.88 -13.58
C ASN A 689 -0.93 8.66 -14.40
N ILE A 690 -1.31 9.25 -15.53
CA ILE A 690 -0.43 10.14 -16.31
C ILE A 690 -0.12 11.41 -15.50
N LEU A 691 -1.13 12.07 -14.95
CA LEU A 691 -0.96 13.33 -14.21
C LEU A 691 -0.03 13.19 -12.99
N ARG A 692 -0.01 12.03 -12.33
CA ARG A 692 0.90 11.78 -11.20
C ARG A 692 2.27 11.26 -11.60
N SER A 693 2.46 10.79 -12.82
CA SER A 693 3.73 10.20 -13.25
C SER A 693 4.75 11.29 -13.55
N ASP A 694 6.00 11.08 -13.15
CA ASP A 694 7.11 11.95 -13.54
C ASP A 694 7.63 11.51 -14.93
N PRO A 695 7.40 12.30 -16.01
CA PRO A 695 7.77 11.93 -17.37
C PRO A 695 9.28 11.91 -17.59
N THR A 696 10.06 12.63 -16.77
CA THR A 696 11.52 12.63 -16.84
C THR A 696 12.09 11.29 -16.38
N ARG A 697 11.39 10.62 -15.45
CA ARG A 697 11.75 9.30 -14.90
C ARG A 697 11.03 8.14 -15.58
N HIS A 698 9.82 8.41 -16.08
CA HIS A 698 8.89 7.45 -16.68
C HIS A 698 8.34 8.02 -17.98
N PRO A 699 9.15 8.06 -19.06
CA PRO A 699 8.72 8.66 -20.31
C PRO A 699 7.44 7.97 -20.83
N PRO A 700 6.43 8.75 -21.26
CA PRO A 700 5.14 8.23 -21.65
C PRO A 700 5.29 7.25 -22.83
N GLU A 701 4.62 6.10 -22.72
CA GLU A 701 4.59 5.14 -23.82
C GLU A 701 3.77 5.70 -24.98
N LYS A 702 4.19 5.39 -26.22
CA LYS A 702 3.35 5.70 -27.39
C LYS A 702 2.04 4.91 -27.30
N PRO A 703 0.89 5.58 -27.46
CA PRO A 703 -0.39 4.91 -27.37
C PRO A 703 -0.53 3.83 -28.45
N ASN A 704 -1.27 2.79 -28.12
CA ASN A 704 -1.51 1.68 -29.04
C ASN A 704 -2.23 2.19 -30.31
N PRO A 705 -1.74 1.94 -31.54
CA PRO A 705 -2.38 2.45 -32.75
C PRO A 705 -3.83 1.98 -32.99
N LYS A 706 -4.28 0.90 -32.32
CA LYS A 706 -5.69 0.45 -32.32
C LYS A 706 -6.50 0.91 -31.12
N ALA A 707 -5.91 1.64 -30.16
CA ALA A 707 -6.67 2.24 -29.07
C ALA A 707 -7.68 3.26 -29.64
N SER A 708 -8.82 3.41 -28.98
CA SER A 708 -9.80 4.41 -29.37
C SER A 708 -9.24 5.83 -29.22
N LYS A 709 -9.84 6.83 -29.87
CA LYS A 709 -9.34 8.21 -29.81
C LYS A 709 -9.28 8.73 -28.38
N VAL A 710 -10.27 8.36 -27.57
CA VAL A 710 -10.32 8.76 -26.16
C VAL A 710 -9.21 8.09 -25.34
N GLU A 711 -8.92 6.81 -25.58
CA GLU A 711 -7.82 6.12 -24.93
C GLU A 711 -6.45 6.74 -25.29
N GLN A 712 -6.29 7.16 -26.55
CA GLN A 712 -5.07 7.87 -26.97
C GLN A 712 -4.93 9.21 -26.25
N ALA A 713 -6.01 10.01 -26.16
CA ALA A 713 -6.02 11.28 -25.46
C ALA A 713 -5.81 11.13 -23.93
N ALA A 714 -6.30 10.04 -23.35
CA ALA A 714 -6.09 9.72 -21.94
C ALA A 714 -4.61 9.42 -21.60
N MET A 715 -3.80 9.06 -22.60
CA MET A 715 -2.36 8.82 -22.47
C MET A 715 -1.50 10.04 -22.77
N GLU A 716 -2.09 11.19 -23.11
CA GLU A 716 -1.34 12.42 -23.38
C GLU A 716 -0.81 13.06 -22.08
N ASP A 717 0.51 13.05 -21.95
CA ASP A 717 1.28 13.63 -20.85
C ASP A 717 1.61 15.13 -21.07
N TYR A 718 2.22 15.75 -20.07
CA TYR A 718 2.76 17.11 -20.09
C TYR A 718 4.17 17.13 -19.49
N GLU A 719 4.87 18.27 -19.53
CA GLU A 719 6.19 18.46 -18.89
C GLU A 719 6.15 19.66 -17.95
N SER A 720 7.00 19.66 -16.92
CA SER A 720 7.09 20.75 -15.94
C SER A 720 8.47 20.81 -15.29
N ALA A 721 8.88 22.01 -14.87
CA ALA A 721 10.07 22.19 -14.02
C ALA A 721 9.93 21.56 -12.61
N TYR A 722 8.75 21.03 -12.28
CA TYR A 722 8.41 20.40 -11.00
C TYR A 722 7.95 18.94 -11.17
N ASP A 723 8.41 18.26 -12.22
CA ASP A 723 8.01 16.88 -12.53
C ASP A 723 8.32 15.88 -11.38
N ASP A 724 9.43 16.11 -10.67
CA ASP A 724 9.87 15.37 -9.48
C ASP A 724 9.01 15.62 -8.22
N LYS A 725 8.10 16.60 -8.28
CA LYS A 725 7.21 17.01 -7.18
C LYS A 725 5.75 17.14 -7.63
N ARG A 726 5.36 16.44 -8.71
CA ARG A 726 4.00 16.48 -9.25
C ARG A 726 2.93 16.22 -8.20
N ILE A 727 1.81 16.91 -8.38
CA ILE A 727 0.57 16.72 -7.62
C ILE A 727 -0.53 16.41 -8.63
N ALA A 728 -1.25 15.32 -8.40
CA ALA A 728 -2.44 14.94 -9.17
C ALA A 728 -3.67 14.91 -8.26
N ILE A 729 -4.75 15.54 -8.69
CA ILE A 729 -5.98 15.65 -7.90
C ILE A 729 -7.19 15.25 -8.74
N LEU A 730 -8.01 14.33 -8.22
CA LEU A 730 -9.39 14.18 -8.68
C LEU A 730 -10.27 15.06 -7.81
N ILE A 731 -11.00 16.01 -8.41
CA ILE A 731 -12.07 16.77 -7.78
C ILE A 731 -13.39 16.27 -8.39
N CYS A 732 -14.23 15.62 -7.59
CA CYS A 732 -15.52 15.14 -8.06
C CYS A 732 -16.67 15.69 -7.22
N GLN A 733 -17.80 16.00 -7.86
CA GLN A 733 -19.02 16.36 -7.15
C GLN A 733 -19.77 15.08 -6.73
N ASP A 734 -19.44 14.54 -5.56
CA ASP A 734 -20.00 13.27 -5.07
C ASP A 734 -21.41 13.39 -4.48
N LYS A 735 -21.88 14.61 -4.24
CA LYS A 735 -23.24 14.93 -3.81
C LYS A 735 -23.84 16.04 -4.67
N LYS A 736 -25.08 15.82 -5.11
CA LYS A 736 -25.94 16.82 -5.76
C LYS A 736 -27.27 16.85 -5.02
N ALA A 737 -27.66 18.03 -4.55
CA ALA A 737 -28.88 18.20 -3.77
C ALA A 737 -30.09 17.64 -4.51
N GLY A 738 -30.87 16.78 -3.85
CA GLY A 738 -32.04 16.12 -4.44
C GLY A 738 -31.73 14.85 -5.25
N SER A 739 -30.46 14.44 -5.37
CA SER A 739 -30.05 13.20 -6.04
C SER A 739 -29.41 12.23 -5.04
N LEU A 740 -29.26 10.96 -5.44
CA LEU A 740 -28.66 9.93 -4.61
C LEU A 740 -27.15 10.15 -4.40
N ASP A 741 -26.70 10.16 -3.15
CA ASP A 741 -25.27 10.12 -2.85
C ASP A 741 -24.68 8.70 -2.92
N GLU A 742 -23.38 8.58 -2.68
CA GLU A 742 -22.67 7.30 -2.66
C GLU A 742 -23.20 6.28 -1.61
N LYS A 743 -23.88 6.77 -0.57
CA LYS A 743 -24.51 5.96 0.49
C LYS A 743 -25.98 5.69 0.17
N LEU A 744 -26.42 6.07 -1.03
CA LEU A 744 -27.78 5.96 -1.53
C LEU A 744 -28.79 6.77 -0.71
N ASN A 745 -28.38 7.88 -0.11
CA ASN A 745 -29.33 8.83 0.49
C ASN A 745 -29.60 9.98 -0.46
N ILE A 746 -30.78 10.59 -0.39
CA ILE A 746 -31.01 11.86 -1.10
C ILE A 746 -30.15 12.94 -0.44
N ALA A 747 -29.19 13.48 -1.16
CA ALA A 747 -28.31 14.50 -0.62
C ALA A 747 -29.10 15.79 -0.32
N GLU A 748 -28.97 16.31 0.89
CA GLU A 748 -29.59 17.58 1.29
C GLU A 748 -28.90 18.79 0.65
N GLN A 749 -27.61 18.66 0.33
CA GLN A 749 -26.79 19.70 -0.27
C GLN A 749 -25.74 19.10 -1.21
N ASN A 750 -25.11 19.95 -2.00
CA ASN A 750 -24.00 19.54 -2.84
C ASN A 750 -22.73 19.30 -2.02
N GLY A 751 -21.80 18.56 -2.61
CA GLY A 751 -20.52 18.25 -2.00
C GLY A 751 -19.45 17.99 -3.05
N LEU A 752 -18.25 18.49 -2.80
CA LEU A 752 -17.05 18.18 -3.55
C LEU A 752 -16.16 17.25 -2.73
N ARG A 753 -15.64 16.23 -3.38
CA ARG A 753 -14.67 15.30 -2.85
C ARG A 753 -13.35 15.43 -3.60
N LEU A 754 -12.26 15.43 -2.86
CA LEU A 754 -10.91 15.54 -3.39
C LEU A 754 -10.12 14.26 -3.07
N SER A 755 -9.44 13.71 -4.08
CA SER A 755 -8.45 12.65 -3.91
C SER A 755 -7.11 13.13 -4.43
N LEU A 756 -6.16 13.31 -3.51
CA LEU A 756 -4.86 13.92 -3.78
C LEU A 756 -3.76 12.86 -3.81
N ARG A 757 -2.85 13.00 -4.77
CA ARG A 757 -1.63 12.21 -4.90
C ARG A 757 -0.46 13.16 -5.13
N SER A 758 0.62 12.97 -4.40
CA SER A 758 1.87 13.69 -4.64
C SER A 758 3.04 12.72 -4.67
N GLN A 759 4.17 13.18 -5.19
CA GLN A 759 5.39 12.39 -5.23
C GLN A 759 5.87 12.00 -3.82
N GLU A 760 6.51 10.84 -3.75
CA GLU A 760 7.05 10.29 -2.51
C GLU A 760 8.05 11.25 -1.86
N GLY A 761 8.05 11.31 -0.53
CA GLY A 761 8.90 12.22 0.24
C GLY A 761 8.44 13.69 0.26
N THR A 762 7.21 13.97 -0.19
CA THR A 762 6.54 15.26 0.00
C THR A 762 5.41 15.16 1.02
N ILE A 763 5.03 16.29 1.62
CA ILE A 763 3.82 16.42 2.46
C ILE A 763 2.68 17.17 1.73
N HIS A 764 2.81 17.39 0.42
CA HIS A 764 1.91 18.28 -0.31
C HIS A 764 0.46 17.78 -0.33
N ALA A 765 0.24 16.47 -0.51
CA ALA A 765 -1.12 15.93 -0.52
C ALA A 765 -1.80 16.11 0.85
N GLU A 766 -1.06 15.92 1.93
CA GLU A 766 -1.55 16.07 3.30
C GLU A 766 -1.87 17.54 3.63
N LEU A 767 -0.95 18.46 3.32
CA LEU A 767 -1.18 19.90 3.52
C LEU A 767 -2.42 20.38 2.75
N LEU A 768 -2.54 20.01 1.48
CA LEU A 768 -3.70 20.37 0.66
C LEU A 768 -4.98 19.70 1.16
N ALA A 769 -4.92 18.47 1.68
CA ALA A 769 -6.09 17.82 2.26
C ALA A 769 -6.59 18.55 3.51
N ASN A 770 -5.68 19.00 4.38
CA ASN A 770 -6.02 19.73 5.60
C ASN A 770 -6.78 21.04 5.32
N LEU A 771 -6.60 21.66 4.14
CA LEU A 771 -7.38 22.80 3.70
C LEU A 771 -8.89 22.49 3.55
N PHE A 772 -9.22 21.23 3.23
CA PHE A 772 -10.58 20.78 2.96
C PHE A 772 -11.06 19.80 4.03
N HIS A 773 -10.72 20.05 5.30
CA HIS A 773 -11.05 19.17 6.44
C HIS A 773 -10.71 17.69 6.19
N GLY A 774 -9.65 17.47 5.43
CA GLY A 774 -9.19 16.17 4.99
C GLY A 774 -8.10 15.60 5.88
N GLY A 775 -7.48 14.54 5.38
CA GLY A 775 -6.32 13.91 6.02
C GLY A 775 -5.80 12.75 5.19
N GLY A 776 -4.71 12.15 5.67
CA GLY A 776 -4.02 11.03 5.02
C GLY A 776 -2.51 11.15 5.24
N HIS A 777 -1.75 10.56 4.34
CA HIS A 777 -0.30 10.61 4.36
C HIS A 777 0.23 11.59 3.31
N GLY A 778 1.47 12.04 3.48
CA GLY A 778 2.12 13.02 2.61
C GLY A 778 2.02 12.73 1.11
N GLY A 779 2.05 11.46 0.68
CA GLY A 779 1.93 11.04 -0.73
C GLY A 779 0.51 10.67 -1.22
N ALA A 780 -0.46 10.52 -0.32
CA ALA A 780 -1.84 10.19 -0.66
C ALA A 780 -2.80 10.63 0.46
N SER A 781 -3.69 11.56 0.13
CA SER A 781 -4.65 12.13 1.08
C SER A 781 -5.99 12.40 0.39
N GLY A 782 -7.02 12.75 1.17
CA GLY A 782 -8.32 13.14 0.65
C GLY A 782 -8.94 14.27 1.45
N GLY A 783 -9.80 15.07 0.81
CA GLY A 783 -10.49 16.21 1.41
C GLY A 783 -11.93 16.33 0.95
N ARG A 784 -12.71 17.19 1.60
CA ARG A 784 -14.14 17.36 1.32
C ARG A 784 -14.61 18.81 1.53
N VAL A 785 -15.53 19.25 0.68
CA VAL A 785 -16.25 20.52 0.82
C VAL A 785 -17.74 20.24 0.68
N ASP A 786 -18.45 20.21 1.80
CA ASP A 786 -19.90 20.07 1.83
C ASP A 786 -20.50 21.45 2.19
N LEU A 787 -20.95 22.19 1.18
CA LEU A 787 -21.51 23.55 1.32
C LEU A 787 -22.79 23.68 0.47
N PRO A 788 -23.77 24.52 0.89
CA PRO A 788 -24.99 24.72 0.13
C PRO A 788 -24.73 25.15 -1.31
N GLY A 789 -25.23 24.38 -2.29
CA GLY A 789 -25.13 24.70 -3.71
C GLY A 789 -23.71 24.66 -4.31
N VAL A 790 -22.71 24.14 -3.60
CA VAL A 790 -21.33 24.09 -4.11
C VAL A 790 -21.24 23.23 -5.38
N THR A 791 -20.51 23.71 -6.37
CA THR A 791 -20.18 23.02 -7.62
C THR A 791 -18.70 23.22 -7.94
N LEU A 792 -18.21 22.60 -8.99
CA LEU A 792 -16.83 22.74 -9.45
C LEU A 792 -16.43 24.21 -9.72
N THR A 793 -17.39 25.07 -10.07
CA THR A 793 -17.17 26.48 -10.42
C THR A 793 -17.58 27.46 -9.33
N THR A 794 -18.08 26.97 -8.18
CA THR A 794 -18.51 27.85 -7.09
C THR A 794 -17.32 28.65 -6.53
N PRO A 795 -17.43 29.98 -6.39
CA PRO A 795 -16.43 30.79 -5.71
C PRO A 795 -16.30 30.44 -4.22
N LEU A 796 -15.08 30.06 -3.81
CA LEU A 796 -14.73 29.65 -2.45
C LEU A 796 -13.64 30.54 -1.87
N GLY A 797 -13.72 30.78 -0.57
CA GLY A 797 -12.72 31.47 0.25
C GLY A 797 -12.16 30.55 1.34
N VAL A 798 -11.11 31.01 2.04
CA VAL A 798 -10.51 30.32 3.18
C VAL A 798 -10.59 31.21 4.41
N GLU A 799 -10.98 30.64 5.54
CA GLU A 799 -10.93 31.26 6.86
C GLU A 799 -9.93 30.54 7.77
N ILE A 800 -9.25 31.31 8.62
CA ILE A 800 -8.39 30.84 9.70
C ILE A 800 -8.98 31.38 11.00
N ASP A 801 -9.40 30.49 11.90
CA ASP A 801 -10.14 30.79 13.14
C ASP A 801 -11.33 31.76 12.90
N GLY A 802 -12.14 31.45 11.88
CA GLY A 802 -13.31 32.24 11.49
C GLY A 802 -13.00 33.62 10.89
N LYS A 803 -11.75 33.90 10.50
CA LYS A 803 -11.36 35.14 9.81
C LYS A 803 -10.85 34.84 8.41
N LYS A 804 -11.35 35.59 7.42
CA LYS A 804 -10.88 35.50 6.02
C LYS A 804 -9.36 35.58 5.94
N ALA A 805 -8.75 34.58 5.32
CA ALA A 805 -7.31 34.51 5.15
C ALA A 805 -6.80 35.66 4.27
N ALA A 806 -5.67 36.25 4.66
CA ALA A 806 -5.13 37.43 3.98
C ALA A 806 -4.52 37.11 2.60
N SER A 807 -4.01 35.90 2.41
CA SER A 807 -3.39 35.46 1.15
C SER A 807 -3.21 33.93 1.12
N PRO A 808 -2.97 33.34 -0.06
CA PRO A 808 -2.56 31.94 -0.19
C PRO A 808 -1.32 31.58 0.65
N ALA A 809 -0.35 32.48 0.74
CA ALA A 809 0.85 32.28 1.56
C ALA A 809 0.53 32.19 3.05
N ALA A 810 -0.44 32.97 3.55
CA ALA A 810 -0.88 32.88 4.93
C ALA A 810 -1.57 31.55 5.22
N VAL A 811 -2.36 31.03 4.27
CA VAL A 811 -2.99 29.71 4.37
C VAL A 811 -1.94 28.61 4.41
N LEU A 812 -1.00 28.59 3.45
CA LEU A 812 0.06 27.58 3.40
C LEU A 812 0.88 27.56 4.70
N LYS A 813 1.26 28.73 5.21
CA LYS A 813 1.95 28.86 6.49
C LYS A 813 1.16 28.23 7.63
N GLN A 814 -0.15 28.49 7.72
CA GLN A 814 -0.99 27.92 8.79
C GLN A 814 -1.10 26.40 8.68
N LEU A 815 -1.22 25.86 7.45
CA LEU A 815 -1.25 24.42 7.21
C LEU A 815 0.04 23.75 7.69
N HIS A 816 1.21 24.38 7.47
CA HIS A 816 2.48 23.90 8.01
C HIS A 816 2.55 23.96 9.54
N GLU A 817 2.11 25.05 10.17
CA GLU A 817 2.06 25.18 11.63
C GLU A 817 1.19 24.06 12.24
N ASN A 818 -0.01 23.83 11.70
CA ASN A 818 -0.88 22.76 12.15
C ASN A 818 -0.24 21.37 11.96
N HIS A 819 0.38 21.11 10.81
CA HIS A 819 1.08 19.85 10.55
C HIS A 819 2.23 19.61 11.54
N GLN A 820 3.00 20.64 11.90
CA GLN A 820 4.07 20.53 12.89
C GLN A 820 3.53 20.17 14.28
N VAL A 821 2.47 20.86 14.72
CA VAL A 821 1.81 20.56 16.01
C VAL A 821 1.29 19.13 16.05
N MET A 822 0.62 18.67 14.99
CA MET A 822 0.05 17.32 14.94
C MET A 822 1.11 16.22 15.01
N ASN A 823 2.29 16.46 14.43
CA ASN A 823 3.41 15.52 14.37
C ASN A 823 4.43 15.68 15.52
N ASP A 824 4.21 16.60 16.45
CA ASP A 824 5.07 16.72 17.64
C ASP A 824 4.70 15.64 18.67
N ASN A 825 5.67 14.77 18.99
CA ASN A 825 5.48 13.66 19.94
C ASN A 825 5.59 14.11 21.41
N ASP A 826 6.10 15.31 21.66
CA ASP A 826 6.22 15.87 23.01
C ASP A 826 4.93 16.57 23.47
N LEU A 827 4.01 16.86 22.55
CA LEU A 827 2.72 17.50 22.84
C LEU A 827 1.64 16.47 23.22
N SER A 828 0.87 16.79 24.27
CA SER A 828 -0.35 16.05 24.60
C SER A 828 -1.45 16.28 23.56
N GLN A 829 -2.50 15.46 23.57
CA GLN A 829 -3.65 15.65 22.66
C GLN A 829 -4.39 16.96 22.97
N GLU A 830 -4.45 17.34 24.24
CA GLU A 830 -4.98 18.62 24.70
C GLU A 830 -4.16 19.79 24.15
N ASP A 831 -2.82 19.72 24.23
CA ASP A 831 -1.94 20.74 23.67
C ASP A 831 -2.10 20.84 22.14
N LYS A 832 -2.17 19.70 21.44
CA LYS A 832 -2.39 19.67 19.98
C LYS A 832 -3.70 20.36 19.61
N LYS A 833 -4.77 20.08 20.35
CA LYS A 833 -6.08 20.72 20.15
C LYS A 833 -6.06 22.22 20.42
N GLU A 834 -5.30 22.68 21.42
CA GLU A 834 -5.18 24.10 21.76
C GLU A 834 -4.32 24.88 20.74
N LEU A 835 -3.27 24.24 20.21
CA LEU A 835 -2.30 24.89 19.33
C LEU A 835 -2.69 24.87 17.84
N CYS A 836 -3.48 23.89 17.40
CA CYS A 836 -3.98 23.85 16.02
C CYS A 836 -5.07 24.90 15.78
N LYS A 837 -4.93 25.67 14.70
CA LYS A 837 -5.96 26.65 14.27
C LYS A 837 -6.95 26.01 13.31
N GLU A 838 -8.20 26.46 13.36
CA GLU A 838 -9.23 26.00 12.42
C GLU A 838 -8.99 26.62 11.05
N VAL A 839 -8.73 25.79 10.03
CA VAL A 839 -8.64 26.20 8.64
C VAL A 839 -9.85 25.66 7.90
N LYS A 840 -10.67 26.55 7.34
CA LYS A 840 -11.98 26.20 6.79
C LYS A 840 -12.21 26.84 5.43
N VAL A 841 -12.73 26.05 4.50
CA VAL A 841 -13.24 26.55 3.21
C VAL A 841 -14.70 26.96 3.34
N VAL A 842 -15.03 28.15 2.81
CA VAL A 842 -16.35 28.78 2.90
C VAL A 842 -16.80 29.30 1.54
N LEU A 843 -18.11 29.53 1.38
CA LEU A 843 -18.64 30.25 0.21
C LEU A 843 -18.18 31.71 0.25
N ASP A 844 -17.67 32.23 -0.86
CA ASP A 844 -17.21 33.62 -0.96
C ASP A 844 -17.35 34.11 -2.40
N ASP A 845 -18.27 35.03 -2.66
CA ASP A 845 -18.54 35.59 -3.99
C ASP A 845 -17.30 36.27 -4.62
N SER A 846 -16.35 36.71 -3.80
CA SER A 846 -15.05 37.27 -4.25
C SER A 846 -13.94 36.23 -4.33
N GLY A 847 -14.25 34.99 -4.00
CA GLY A 847 -13.34 33.85 -3.97
C GLY A 847 -13.07 33.26 -5.35
N LYS A 848 -12.61 32.01 -5.36
CA LYS A 848 -12.23 31.29 -6.58
C LYS A 848 -12.80 29.87 -6.60
N PRO A 849 -12.99 29.27 -7.78
CA PRO A 849 -13.28 27.84 -7.89
C PRO A 849 -12.27 26.98 -7.12
N CYS A 850 -12.70 25.81 -6.68
CA CYS A 850 -11.87 24.90 -5.87
C CYS A 850 -10.51 24.60 -6.51
N ALA A 851 -10.48 24.33 -7.82
CA ALA A 851 -9.25 24.08 -8.56
C ALA A 851 -8.27 25.27 -8.55
N ASP A 852 -8.78 26.49 -8.65
CA ASP A 852 -7.96 27.71 -8.64
C ASP A 852 -7.43 28.05 -7.25
N LEU A 853 -8.21 27.75 -6.20
CA LEU A 853 -7.78 27.90 -4.81
C LEU A 853 -6.61 26.96 -4.51
N ILE A 854 -6.68 25.70 -4.97
CA ILE A 854 -5.56 24.74 -4.89
C ILE A 854 -4.36 25.25 -5.68
N LYS A 855 -4.57 25.69 -6.91
CA LYS A 855 -3.51 26.24 -7.77
C LYS A 855 -2.74 27.35 -7.06
N ASP A 856 -3.44 28.30 -6.44
CA ASP A 856 -2.81 29.41 -5.70
C ASP A 856 -1.91 28.90 -4.56
N ILE A 857 -2.37 27.90 -3.80
CA ILE A 857 -1.57 27.31 -2.72
C ILE A 857 -0.34 26.57 -3.27
N VAL A 858 -0.49 25.82 -4.38
CA VAL A 858 0.64 25.11 -5.00
C VAL A 858 1.66 26.10 -5.58
N VAL A 859 1.23 27.24 -6.10
CA VAL A 859 2.15 28.31 -6.52
C VAL A 859 3.02 28.79 -5.35
N GLU A 860 2.45 28.95 -4.15
CA GLU A 860 3.23 29.29 -2.96
C GLU A 860 4.19 28.16 -2.55
N MET A 861 3.73 26.90 -2.59
CA MET A 861 4.62 25.74 -2.37
C MET A 861 5.81 25.75 -3.35
N ARG A 862 5.58 26.11 -4.62
CA ARG A 862 6.66 26.18 -5.61
C ARG A 862 7.65 27.30 -5.35
N LYS A 863 7.21 28.44 -4.80
CA LYS A 863 8.12 29.52 -4.38
C LYS A 863 9.03 29.05 -3.24
N GLU A 864 8.49 28.30 -2.28
CA GLU A 864 9.27 27.69 -1.20
C GLU A 864 10.25 26.65 -1.73
N ASP A 865 9.80 25.79 -2.67
CA ASP A 865 10.66 24.81 -3.34
C ASP A 865 11.87 25.46 -4.04
N GLN A 866 11.66 26.59 -4.72
CA GLN A 866 12.74 27.35 -5.36
C GLN A 866 13.67 28.02 -4.34
N ALA A 867 13.13 28.57 -3.25
CA ALA A 867 13.92 29.20 -2.17
C ALA A 867 14.73 28.16 -1.36
N GLY A 868 14.25 26.92 -1.26
CA GLY A 868 14.96 25.81 -0.63
C GLY A 868 16.20 25.35 -1.42
N LYS A 869 16.17 25.43 -2.76
CA LYS A 869 17.34 25.12 -3.61
C LYS A 869 18.55 26.03 -3.33
N THR A 870 18.32 27.25 -2.83
CA THR A 870 19.38 28.20 -2.43
C THR A 870 19.89 28.01 -1.00
N LYS A 871 19.23 27.17 -0.18
CA LYS A 871 19.57 26.90 1.23
C LYS A 871 19.92 25.42 1.48
N VAL A 872 20.81 24.84 0.66
CA VAL A 872 21.48 23.59 1.07
C VAL A 872 22.45 23.93 2.20
N VAL A 873 21.99 23.81 3.44
CA VAL A 873 22.87 23.86 4.61
C VAL A 873 23.61 22.52 4.66
N PRO A 874 24.95 22.49 4.56
CA PRO A 874 25.70 21.24 4.63
C PRO A 874 25.50 20.62 6.01
N PHE A 875 25.00 19.39 6.03
CA PHE A 875 24.90 18.59 7.24
C PHE A 875 26.31 18.38 7.81
N LYS A 876 26.61 18.98 8.97
CA LYS A 876 27.85 18.70 9.71
C LYS A 876 27.63 17.44 10.55
N GLY A 877 27.81 16.28 9.93
CA GLY A 877 27.89 14.98 10.60
C GLY A 877 28.90 14.09 9.88
N ASN A 878 30.10 13.98 10.45
CA ASN A 878 31.23 13.09 10.12
C ASN A 878 31.51 12.78 8.63
N ASN A 879 32.41 13.59 8.07
CA ASN A 879 33.40 13.28 7.03
C ASN A 879 33.17 12.01 6.17
N ASN A 880 32.37 12.16 5.12
CA ASN A 880 32.74 11.78 3.75
C ASN A 880 31.89 12.60 2.79
N ILE A 881 32.49 13.65 2.24
CA ILE A 881 31.83 14.63 1.38
C ILE A 881 31.70 14.01 -0.02
N PHE A 882 30.50 13.53 -0.39
CA PHE A 882 30.12 13.45 -1.78
C PHE A 882 29.77 14.87 -2.25
N LYS A 883 30.66 15.48 -3.04
CA LYS A 883 30.31 16.65 -3.86
C LYS A 883 29.52 16.14 -5.06
N VAL A 884 28.21 16.32 -5.06
CA VAL A 884 27.42 16.29 -6.29
C VAL A 884 27.39 17.73 -6.81
N SER A 885 28.04 17.99 -7.94
CA SER A 885 27.86 19.24 -8.69
C SER A 885 26.56 19.17 -9.49
N ALA A 886 25.89 20.31 -9.56
CA ALA A 886 24.56 20.60 -10.11
C ALA A 886 24.19 19.90 -11.42
#